data_AF-A0A2N2LCP7-F1
#
_entry.id   AF-A0A2N2LCP7-F1
#
_cell.length_a   1.000
_cell.length_b   1.000
_cell.length_c   1.000
_cell.angle_alpha   90.00
_cell.angle_beta   90.00
_cell.angle_gamma   90.00
#
_symmetry.space_group_name_H-M   'P 1'
#
loop_
_entity.id
_entity.type
_entity.pdbx_description
1 polymer ?
#
loop_
_entity_poly.entity_id
_entity_poly.type
_entity_poly.pdbx_seq_one_letter_code
_entity_poly.pdbx_strand_id
1 'polypeptide(L)'
;MKLNRILLCLALMLLFTVSSVFAAAATSSAGEKKLDLSRWHNVGNIWLRVSNYGFFGSGSDVVPQYPSLEYPGGSGIDYLYQGALWFGAKKYRRDDLGRKLYWLSSSPSQDSSQVITASSPLWNSSKKAVIDTLVTVGFDGDKGLNEFLPAYNPLVVGNAVIQDQYTMYNSYDQMATASTRSQKRGQDDDGDGVIDEDGVGYTFPFRRADELPLQFAGFGGQYIAHTNNYNIINDGNNVEIWFPLGFMDLSDTSFSTYAFTQAYDDDGDGQLDEDGAPVSEQDFISYYYDYCPFKTPGDRDLGRDRSSNKHIPLNVRVRQMSYQWSYEYIKNLVYVEFNITNMNIATQDTLFDCAMGIYMDADTGPQSYGSTKASDDVSGYVKGTGYEFAYTRDFDGDGGLTTGLVGARVCSPKPEELKFHCWYWKVGDGPDDFSPQALAPSFSPRKTANEKYWLLTGRNPSTSKFTALRPEQPEVTQYEQPTANDTRFLFAFYGDMQGSSAPTMESWNLAPGRTMKIVVALFPGDNIEDLKRTARWAKDIYGEAQNLTTVVLPDTFPHYNPPEPPEIPKLFAELKDNGNRIDLYWDNRSEFSYDLKTVSAAVIGWQNTNPALDSWHLNYDPAIFPPEYNPILADSMNANALVNPFTADRLRHDFQGYTVWGRTGSGSQEDWELIERWDKIETALDHADYNVNNGVPALAVDFGGYLGIEKGLPNV
;
A
#
# COMPACT_ATOMS: atom_id res chain seq x y z
N MET A 1 34.67 -2.87 -55.67
CA MET A 1 35.01 -3.92 -54.68
C MET A 1 33.76 -4.74 -54.41
N LYS A 2 33.76 -6.04 -54.73
CA LYS A 2 32.64 -6.93 -54.38
C LYS A 2 32.74 -7.22 -52.88
N LEU A 3 31.88 -6.62 -52.07
CA LEU A 3 31.80 -6.94 -50.64
C LEU A 3 31.48 -8.43 -50.51
N ASN A 4 32.39 -9.18 -49.89
CA ASN A 4 32.24 -10.61 -49.72
C ASN A 4 31.14 -10.84 -48.67
N ARG A 5 29.96 -11.29 -49.12
CA ARG A 5 28.75 -11.45 -48.29
C ARG A 5 28.99 -12.30 -47.04
N ILE A 6 29.88 -13.29 -47.15
CA ILE A 6 30.28 -14.14 -46.03
C ILE A 6 31.04 -13.34 -44.95
N LEU A 7 31.90 -12.42 -45.38
CA LEU A 7 32.66 -11.54 -44.48
C LEU A 7 31.77 -10.50 -43.80
N LEU A 8 30.74 -10.01 -44.50
CA LEU A 8 29.73 -9.12 -43.93
C LEU A 8 28.86 -9.84 -42.89
N CYS A 9 28.43 -11.08 -43.18
CA CYS A 9 27.66 -11.90 -42.24
C CYS A 9 28.50 -12.29 -41.01
N LEU A 10 29.78 -12.62 -41.18
CA LEU A 10 30.69 -12.87 -40.06
C LEU A 10 30.94 -11.62 -39.23
N ALA A 11 31.10 -10.45 -39.84
CA ALA A 11 31.24 -9.19 -39.13
C ALA A 11 29.98 -8.81 -38.35
N LEU A 12 28.79 -9.02 -38.93
CA LEU A 12 27.51 -8.82 -38.25
C LEU A 12 27.31 -9.81 -37.11
N MET A 13 27.62 -11.10 -37.31
CA MET A 13 27.58 -12.08 -36.21
C MET A 13 28.57 -11.74 -35.10
N LEU A 14 29.77 -11.25 -35.42
CA LEU A 14 30.73 -10.80 -34.41
C LEU A 14 30.21 -9.55 -33.66
N LEU A 15 29.54 -8.63 -34.35
CA LEU A 15 28.90 -7.47 -33.73
C LEU A 15 27.72 -7.85 -32.83
N PHE A 16 26.92 -8.86 -33.21
CA PHE A 16 25.80 -9.37 -32.41
C PHE A 16 26.26 -10.25 -31.21
N THR A 17 27.37 -10.99 -31.34
CA THR A 17 27.93 -11.75 -30.22
C THR A 17 28.70 -10.87 -29.24
N VAL A 18 29.39 -9.84 -29.73
CA VAL A 18 30.06 -8.86 -28.85
C VAL A 18 29.05 -8.00 -28.10
N SER A 19 27.93 -7.60 -28.72
CA SER A 19 26.85 -6.85 -28.02
C SER A 19 26.08 -7.68 -26.99
N SER A 20 25.86 -8.98 -27.24
CA SER A 20 25.27 -9.89 -26.23
C SER A 20 26.22 -10.21 -25.07
N VAL A 21 27.54 -10.19 -25.30
CA VAL A 21 28.53 -10.29 -24.20
C VAL A 21 28.61 -9.00 -23.39
N PHE A 22 28.41 -7.81 -23.98
CA PHE A 22 28.31 -6.56 -23.21
C PHE A 22 26.97 -6.41 -22.46
N ALA A 23 25.87 -6.99 -22.96
CA ALA A 23 24.61 -7.04 -22.23
C ALA A 23 24.65 -8.05 -21.05
N ALA A 24 25.32 -9.19 -21.24
CA ALA A 24 25.55 -10.18 -20.16
C ALA A 24 26.69 -9.80 -19.20
N ALA A 25 27.48 -8.77 -19.52
CA ALA A 25 28.53 -8.20 -18.66
C ALA A 25 28.18 -6.81 -18.12
N ALA A 26 26.90 -6.42 -18.14
CA ALA A 26 26.40 -5.44 -17.19
C ALA A 26 26.32 -6.10 -15.80
N THR A 27 27.49 -6.45 -15.25
CA THR A 27 27.62 -6.57 -13.81
C THR A 27 27.19 -5.23 -13.26
N SER A 28 26.12 -5.20 -12.44
CA SER A 28 25.85 -4.08 -11.54
C SER A 28 27.19 -3.68 -10.92
N SER A 29 27.56 -2.40 -10.98
CA SER A 29 28.83 -1.88 -10.48
C SER A 29 29.29 -2.66 -9.25
N ALA A 30 30.37 -3.42 -9.40
CA ALA A 30 30.94 -4.17 -8.30
C ALA A 30 31.27 -3.18 -7.17
N GLY A 31 30.64 -3.37 -6.00
CA GLY A 31 30.98 -2.67 -4.77
C GLY A 31 29.93 -1.69 -4.25
N GLU A 32 28.79 -2.21 -3.80
CA GLU A 32 28.04 -1.84 -2.58
C GLU A 32 26.69 -2.56 -2.70
N LYS A 33 26.27 -3.33 -1.68
CA LYS A 33 24.91 -3.88 -1.65
C LYS A 33 23.95 -2.71 -1.85
N LYS A 34 23.13 -2.70 -2.90
CA LYS A 34 21.98 -1.79 -2.94
C LYS A 34 20.83 -2.46 -2.19
N LEU A 35 20.01 -1.64 -1.54
CA LEU A 35 18.72 -2.04 -0.94
C LEU A 35 17.88 -2.80 -2.00
N ASP A 36 16.78 -3.47 -1.66
CA ASP A 36 16.03 -4.17 -2.71
C ASP A 36 15.38 -3.14 -3.67
N LEU A 37 15.84 -3.15 -4.92
CA LEU A 37 15.39 -2.26 -5.98
C LEU A 37 14.71 -2.99 -7.14
N SER A 38 14.43 -4.28 -7.00
CA SER A 38 14.11 -5.14 -8.15
C SER A 38 12.64 -5.45 -8.36
N ARG A 39 11.75 -5.08 -7.43
CA ARG A 39 10.33 -5.44 -7.47
C ARG A 39 9.44 -4.23 -7.75
N TRP A 40 8.48 -4.40 -8.65
CA TRP A 40 7.47 -3.39 -8.94
C TRP A 40 6.13 -4.05 -9.28
N HIS A 41 5.07 -3.33 -8.95
CA HIS A 41 3.72 -3.71 -9.33
C HIS A 41 3.55 -3.62 -10.85
N ASN A 42 2.93 -4.61 -11.48
CA ASN A 42 2.73 -4.65 -12.93
C ASN A 42 1.53 -5.48 -13.41
N VAL A 43 0.67 -5.92 -12.48
CA VAL A 43 -0.54 -6.70 -12.80
C VAL A 43 -1.73 -5.80 -13.13
N GLY A 44 -1.82 -4.65 -12.46
CA GLY A 44 -2.80 -3.62 -12.72
C GLY A 44 -2.32 -2.61 -13.77
N ASN A 45 -3.07 -1.52 -13.90
CA ASN A 45 -2.80 -0.44 -14.84
C ASN A 45 -1.91 0.68 -14.23
N ILE A 46 -1.38 0.46 -13.03
CA ILE A 46 -0.36 1.30 -12.40
C ILE A 46 0.91 0.46 -12.25
N TRP A 47 2.05 0.92 -12.75
CA TRP A 47 3.31 0.23 -12.48
C TRP A 47 4.13 0.98 -11.45
N LEU A 48 4.20 0.45 -10.22
CA LEU A 48 4.83 1.11 -9.09
C LEU A 48 5.93 0.25 -8.48
N ARG A 49 7.16 0.75 -8.53
CA ARG A 49 8.26 0.18 -7.74
C ARG A 49 8.06 0.40 -6.24
N VAL A 50 8.30 -0.66 -5.47
CA VAL A 50 8.30 -0.70 -4.01
C VAL A 50 9.66 -1.21 -3.50
N SER A 51 9.96 -1.00 -2.21
CA SER A 51 11.25 -1.41 -1.62
C SER A 51 11.13 -2.01 -0.21
N ASN A 52 12.25 -2.55 0.29
CA ASN A 52 12.42 -3.01 1.67
C ASN A 52 13.04 -1.95 2.61
N TYR A 53 12.75 -0.67 2.39
CA TYR A 53 13.22 0.41 3.28
C TYR A 53 12.28 1.62 3.33
N GLY A 54 11.01 1.42 3.01
CA GLY A 54 10.01 2.50 3.03
C GLY A 54 10.17 3.52 1.90
N PHE A 55 10.69 3.09 0.74
CA PHE A 55 10.87 3.91 -0.46
C PHE A 55 10.04 3.37 -1.63
N PHE A 56 9.54 4.28 -2.46
CA PHE A 56 8.68 4.01 -3.61
C PHE A 56 9.24 4.71 -4.86
N GLY A 57 9.00 4.17 -6.05
CA GLY A 57 9.54 4.71 -7.32
C GLY A 57 10.98 4.27 -7.60
N SER A 58 11.60 4.74 -8.69
CA SER A 58 12.94 4.34 -9.12
C SER A 58 14.06 5.19 -8.53
N GLY A 59 13.77 6.47 -8.28
CA GLY A 59 14.82 7.47 -8.02
C GLY A 59 15.93 7.44 -9.09
N SER A 60 17.15 7.77 -8.66
CA SER A 60 18.37 7.67 -9.46
C SER A 60 19.13 6.35 -9.26
N ASP A 61 18.58 5.40 -8.49
CA ASP A 61 19.35 4.28 -7.96
C ASP A 61 19.51 3.11 -8.94
N VAL A 62 18.71 3.05 -10.01
CA VAL A 62 18.69 1.97 -11.00
C VAL A 62 18.76 2.49 -12.43
N VAL A 63 19.59 1.84 -13.27
CA VAL A 63 19.70 2.06 -14.72
C VAL A 63 19.66 0.70 -15.43
N PRO A 64 18.72 0.45 -16.37
CA PRO A 64 17.61 1.34 -16.78
C PRO A 64 16.63 1.58 -15.62
N GLN A 65 15.91 2.71 -15.66
CA GLN A 65 14.92 3.03 -14.64
C GLN A 65 13.77 2.02 -14.68
N TYR A 66 13.33 1.59 -13.50
CA TYR A 66 12.08 0.83 -13.34
C TYR A 66 10.88 1.78 -13.33
N PRO A 67 9.66 1.28 -13.61
CA PRO A 67 8.45 2.09 -13.56
C PRO A 67 8.27 2.80 -12.21
N SER A 68 8.01 4.11 -12.26
CA SER A 68 7.86 4.95 -11.07
C SER A 68 6.47 5.54 -11.02
N LEU A 69 5.51 4.68 -10.66
CA LEU A 69 4.09 5.00 -10.70
C LEU A 69 3.68 5.37 -12.13
N GLU A 70 3.98 4.45 -13.05
CA GLU A 70 3.68 4.61 -14.48
C GLU A 70 2.19 4.39 -14.72
N TYR A 71 1.54 5.32 -15.44
CA TYR A 71 0.11 5.27 -15.73
C TYR A 71 -0.21 5.86 -17.12
N PRO A 72 -0.93 5.13 -17.99
CA PRO A 72 -1.23 3.70 -17.92
C PRO A 72 0.04 2.84 -17.85
N GLY A 73 -0.04 1.65 -17.26
CA GLY A 73 1.10 0.73 -17.19
C GLY A 73 1.61 0.34 -18.59
N GLY A 74 2.92 0.43 -18.81
CA GLY A 74 3.57 0.19 -20.10
C GLY A 74 3.59 1.40 -21.05
N SER A 75 3.08 2.57 -20.64
CA SER A 75 3.10 3.81 -21.42
C SER A 75 4.45 4.52 -21.47
N GLY A 76 5.34 4.26 -20.51
CA GLY A 76 6.57 5.02 -20.28
C GLY A 76 6.34 6.43 -19.73
N ILE A 77 5.16 6.72 -19.16
CA ILE A 77 4.82 7.99 -18.50
C ILE A 77 4.77 7.76 -16.99
N ASP A 78 5.73 8.31 -16.26
CA ASP A 78 5.80 8.20 -14.80
C ASP A 78 5.09 9.38 -14.12
N TYR A 79 4.52 9.14 -12.94
CA TYR A 79 3.90 10.17 -12.09
C TYR A 79 4.58 10.28 -10.71
N LEU A 80 5.68 9.56 -10.54
CA LEU A 80 6.51 9.60 -9.35
C LEU A 80 7.97 9.54 -9.80
N TYR A 81 8.84 10.24 -9.10
CA TYR A 81 10.28 9.95 -9.16
C TYR A 81 10.69 9.11 -7.97
N GLN A 82 10.29 9.57 -6.78
CA GLN A 82 10.51 8.88 -5.52
C GLN A 82 9.44 9.23 -4.49
N GLY A 83 9.08 8.26 -3.66
CA GLY A 83 8.23 8.46 -2.50
C GLY A 83 8.80 7.76 -1.27
N ALA A 84 8.36 8.15 -0.08
CA ALA A 84 8.82 7.50 1.14
C ALA A 84 7.88 7.60 2.35
N LEU A 85 7.98 6.59 3.22
CA LEU A 85 7.38 6.56 4.55
C LEU A 85 8.14 7.51 5.49
N TRP A 86 7.40 8.36 6.21
CA TRP A 86 7.88 9.12 7.36
C TRP A 86 7.07 8.73 8.59
N PHE A 87 7.74 8.24 9.63
CA PHE A 87 7.08 7.89 10.89
C PHE A 87 7.71 8.66 12.05
N GLY A 88 6.87 9.39 12.79
CA GLY A 88 7.29 10.24 13.89
C GLY A 88 6.57 9.91 15.19
N ALA A 89 7.25 10.09 16.32
CA ALA A 89 6.64 9.98 17.63
C ALA A 89 7.42 10.73 18.71
N LYS A 90 6.80 10.88 19.87
CA LYS A 90 7.43 11.30 21.13
C LYS A 90 7.95 10.08 21.89
N LYS A 91 9.21 10.14 22.34
CA LYS A 91 9.89 9.05 23.06
C LYS A 91 10.66 9.56 24.26
N TYR A 92 10.67 8.83 25.37
CA TYR A 92 11.53 9.17 26.51
C TYR A 92 13.01 9.05 26.15
N ARG A 93 13.80 10.08 26.46
CA ARG A 93 15.25 10.01 26.30
C ARG A 93 15.87 9.16 27.39
N ARG A 94 16.85 8.34 27.01
CA ARG A 94 17.60 7.45 27.90
C ARG A 94 19.10 7.61 27.73
N ASP A 95 19.85 7.21 28.74
CA ASP A 95 21.30 7.04 28.64
C ASP A 95 21.67 5.68 28.03
N ASP A 96 22.97 5.45 27.83
CA ASP A 96 23.51 4.21 27.24
C ASP A 96 23.22 2.96 28.08
N LEU A 97 22.86 3.12 29.36
CA LEU A 97 22.43 2.03 30.25
C LEU A 97 20.91 1.84 30.23
N GLY A 98 20.19 2.55 29.38
CA GLY A 98 18.75 2.47 29.23
C GLY A 98 17.98 3.08 30.39
N ARG A 99 18.54 4.00 31.18
CA ARG A 99 17.84 4.69 32.28
C ARG A 99 17.17 5.96 31.77
N LYS A 100 15.94 6.25 32.21
CA LYS A 100 15.23 7.50 31.85
C LYS A 100 15.99 8.72 32.33
N LEU A 101 16.06 9.72 31.46
CA LEU A 101 16.66 11.02 31.75
C LEU A 101 15.60 12.06 32.13
N TYR A 102 15.96 12.95 33.04
CA TYR A 102 15.13 14.01 33.56
C TYR A 102 15.89 15.33 33.49
N TRP A 103 15.20 16.42 33.17
CA TRP A 103 15.80 17.75 33.19
C TRP A 103 16.20 18.14 34.61
N LEU A 104 17.44 18.61 34.79
CA LEU A 104 17.89 19.16 36.06
C LEU A 104 17.21 20.50 36.33
N SER A 105 17.13 21.36 35.29
CA SER A 105 16.41 22.63 35.31
C SER A 105 14.90 22.42 35.17
N SER A 106 14.09 23.24 35.86
CA SER A 106 12.63 23.27 35.68
C SER A 106 12.21 23.90 34.35
N SER A 107 13.07 24.76 33.79
CA SER A 107 12.89 25.47 32.53
C SER A 107 14.17 25.31 31.71
N PRO A 108 14.37 24.14 31.07
CA PRO A 108 15.60 23.86 30.34
C PRO A 108 15.76 24.79 29.13
N SER A 109 17.00 25.23 28.92
CA SER A 109 17.47 26.05 27.80
C SER A 109 18.82 25.52 27.34
N GLN A 110 19.44 26.12 26.31
CA GLN A 110 20.78 25.74 25.87
C GLN A 110 21.81 25.75 27.02
N ASP A 111 21.75 26.78 27.88
CA ASP A 111 22.65 26.96 29.02
C ASP A 111 22.26 26.15 30.27
N SER A 112 21.07 25.52 30.27
CA SER A 112 20.53 24.75 31.40
C SER A 112 19.99 23.37 30.98
N SER A 113 20.67 22.77 30.00
CA SER A 113 20.32 21.52 29.33
C SER A 113 20.77 20.25 30.06
N GLN A 114 21.27 20.38 31.30
CA GLN A 114 21.76 19.23 32.05
C GLN A 114 20.63 18.25 32.36
N VAL A 115 20.94 16.96 32.21
CA VAL A 115 20.03 15.85 32.47
C VAL A 115 20.60 14.96 33.57
N ILE A 116 19.70 14.37 34.34
CA ILE A 116 20.01 13.44 35.44
C ILE A 116 19.14 12.20 35.34
N THR A 117 19.57 11.10 35.94
CA THR A 117 18.77 9.89 36.13
C THR A 117 18.02 9.94 37.47
N ALA A 118 17.05 9.04 37.65
CA ALA A 118 16.37 8.86 38.93
C ALA A 118 17.30 8.42 40.09
N SER A 119 18.50 7.90 39.78
CA SER A 119 19.50 7.54 40.79
C SER A 119 20.36 8.72 41.26
N SER A 120 20.22 9.90 40.65
CA SER A 120 20.94 11.10 41.07
C SER A 120 20.41 11.62 42.41
N PRO A 121 21.27 12.06 43.35
CA PRO A 121 20.81 12.69 44.59
C PRO A 121 20.08 14.02 44.36
N LEU A 122 20.18 14.60 43.15
CA LEU A 122 19.48 15.82 42.74
C LEU A 122 18.08 15.55 42.15
N TRP A 123 17.72 14.27 42.00
CA TRP A 123 16.41 13.88 41.48
C TRP A 123 15.34 13.93 42.56
N ASN A 124 14.14 14.36 42.18
CA ASN A 124 12.93 14.29 42.99
C ASN A 124 11.71 14.17 42.06
N SER A 125 10.52 13.95 42.64
CA SER A 125 9.29 13.72 41.88
C SER A 125 8.80 14.92 41.05
N SER A 126 9.33 16.13 41.27
CA SER A 126 8.97 17.30 40.45
C SER A 126 9.82 17.43 39.18
N LYS A 127 10.85 16.59 38.98
CA LYS A 127 11.68 16.61 37.77
C LYS A 127 10.90 16.05 36.59
N LYS A 128 10.93 16.76 35.47
CA LYS A 128 10.26 16.36 34.23
C LYS A 128 11.16 15.42 33.43
N ALA A 129 10.60 14.31 32.96
CA ALA A 129 11.30 13.42 32.05
C ALA A 129 11.61 14.15 30.74
N VAL A 130 12.75 13.82 30.15
CA VAL A 130 13.12 14.30 28.81
C VAL A 130 12.34 13.49 27.78
N ILE A 131 11.57 14.17 26.94
CA ILE A 131 10.83 13.56 25.84
C ILE A 131 11.35 14.18 24.55
N ASP A 132 11.82 13.32 23.65
CA ASP A 132 12.28 13.67 22.31
C ASP A 132 11.13 13.52 21.33
N THR A 133 11.02 14.44 20.38
CA THR A 133 10.19 14.28 19.19
C THR A 133 11.10 13.90 18.04
N LEU A 134 10.93 12.68 17.53
CA LEU A 134 11.82 12.05 16.55
C LEU A 134 11.01 11.63 15.33
N VAL A 135 11.66 11.60 14.18
CA VAL A 135 11.13 11.03 12.92
C VAL A 135 12.18 10.11 12.35
N THR A 136 11.73 9.00 11.79
CA THR A 136 12.53 8.14 10.93
C THR A 136 11.91 8.10 9.52
N VAL A 137 12.76 8.05 8.49
CA VAL A 137 12.32 8.18 7.09
C VAL A 137 12.91 7.11 6.17
N GLY A 138 12.15 6.73 5.15
CA GLY A 138 12.67 5.97 4.01
C GLY A 138 13.48 6.83 3.04
N PHE A 139 13.20 8.14 3.01
CA PHE A 139 13.92 9.21 2.31
C PHE A 139 13.50 10.57 2.90
N ASP A 140 14.43 11.49 3.13
CA ASP A 140 14.18 12.77 3.83
C ASP A 140 13.63 13.91 2.95
N GLY A 141 13.52 13.70 1.65
CA GLY A 141 12.94 14.67 0.72
C GLY A 141 13.92 15.70 0.14
N ASP A 142 15.22 15.59 0.44
CA ASP A 142 16.21 16.56 -0.08
C ASP A 142 17.66 16.03 -0.08
N LYS A 143 18.19 15.63 1.09
CA LYS A 143 19.62 15.27 1.24
C LYS A 143 19.93 13.82 0.87
N GLY A 144 18.91 13.05 0.53
CA GLY A 144 19.07 11.63 0.25
C GLY A 144 19.48 10.86 1.47
N LEU A 145 18.80 11.11 2.59
CA LEU A 145 18.98 10.39 3.85
C LEU A 145 17.92 9.29 4.00
N ASN A 146 18.38 8.07 4.25
CA ASN A 146 17.55 6.91 4.52
C ASN A 146 17.87 6.39 5.92
N GLU A 147 16.87 6.31 6.79
CA GLU A 147 17.00 5.91 8.20
C GLU A 147 16.29 4.58 8.47
N PHE A 148 15.23 4.28 7.71
CA PHE A 148 14.73 2.91 7.57
C PHE A 148 15.68 2.10 6.69
N LEU A 149 16.10 0.93 7.18
CA LEU A 149 16.97 0.02 6.45
C LEU A 149 16.60 -1.43 6.74
N PRO A 150 16.79 -2.36 5.78
CA PRO A 150 16.68 -3.79 6.01
C PRO A 150 17.71 -4.28 7.05
N ALA A 151 17.56 -5.50 7.54
CA ALA A 151 18.43 -6.04 8.58
C ALA A 151 19.88 -6.09 8.09
N TYR A 152 20.07 -6.72 6.93
CA TYR A 152 21.30 -6.75 6.17
C TYR A 152 21.32 -5.54 5.23
N ASN A 153 22.29 -4.64 5.39
CA ASN A 153 22.39 -3.42 4.60
C ASN A 153 23.87 -2.99 4.48
N PRO A 154 24.19 -1.97 3.67
CA PRO A 154 25.57 -1.54 3.45
C PRO A 154 26.37 -1.19 4.70
N LEU A 155 25.69 -0.70 5.75
CA LEU A 155 26.34 -0.27 6.99
C LEU A 155 26.87 -1.44 7.81
N VAL A 156 26.39 -2.67 7.56
CA VAL A 156 26.78 -3.86 8.32
C VAL A 156 27.72 -4.82 7.57
N VAL A 157 27.96 -4.60 6.27
CA VAL A 157 28.82 -5.45 5.40
C VAL A 157 30.19 -5.72 6.00
N GLY A 158 30.82 -4.68 6.58
CA GLY A 158 32.18 -4.75 7.13
C GLY A 158 32.25 -5.15 8.60
N ASN A 159 31.11 -5.48 9.23
CA ASN A 159 31.10 -5.81 10.65
C ASN A 159 31.47 -7.29 10.86
N ALA A 160 32.63 -7.53 11.47
CA ALA A 160 33.15 -8.88 11.71
C ALA A 160 32.24 -9.78 12.56
N VAL A 161 31.36 -9.20 13.39
CA VAL A 161 30.43 -9.98 14.25
C VAL A 161 29.32 -10.64 13.42
N ILE A 162 28.90 -10.00 12.33
CA ILE A 162 27.76 -10.45 11.53
C ILE A 162 28.15 -10.85 10.11
N GLN A 163 29.45 -10.89 9.79
CA GLN A 163 29.94 -11.12 8.43
C GLN A 163 29.46 -12.45 7.84
N ASP A 164 29.52 -13.53 8.61
CA ASP A 164 29.07 -14.86 8.16
C ASP A 164 27.56 -14.87 7.87
N GLN A 165 26.77 -14.26 8.76
CA GLN A 165 25.33 -14.10 8.55
C GLN A 165 25.04 -13.21 7.35
N TYR A 166 25.80 -12.12 7.16
CA TYR A 166 25.67 -11.26 5.99
C TYR A 166 25.91 -12.04 4.71
N THR A 167 26.99 -12.82 4.62
CA THR A 167 27.27 -13.64 3.42
C THR A 167 26.14 -14.63 3.13
N MET A 168 25.52 -15.19 4.16
CA MET A 168 24.48 -16.22 4.01
C MET A 168 23.09 -15.64 3.71
N TYR A 169 22.68 -14.57 4.38
CA TYR A 169 21.28 -14.13 4.43
C TYR A 169 20.99 -12.85 3.68
N ASN A 170 22.02 -12.12 3.26
CA ASN A 170 21.88 -10.86 2.55
C ASN A 170 21.00 -10.93 1.28
N SER A 171 21.09 -12.04 0.55
CA SER A 171 20.29 -12.29 -0.65
C SER A 171 18.84 -12.64 -0.35
N TYR A 172 18.52 -13.03 0.88
CA TYR A 172 17.18 -13.40 1.29
C TYR A 172 16.45 -12.28 2.03
N ASP A 173 17.16 -11.25 2.51
CA ASP A 173 16.56 -10.01 3.06
C ASP A 173 16.19 -9.05 1.91
N GLN A 174 15.11 -9.43 1.23
CA GLN A 174 14.55 -8.84 0.01
C GLN A 174 13.03 -8.70 0.17
N MET A 175 12.31 -8.46 -0.92
CA MET A 175 10.85 -8.47 -0.93
C MET A 175 10.33 -9.87 -1.31
N ALA A 176 9.49 -10.45 -0.43
CA ALA A 176 8.71 -11.65 -0.71
C ALA A 176 7.50 -11.32 -1.59
N THR A 177 6.97 -12.34 -2.28
CA THR A 177 5.85 -12.22 -3.22
C THR A 177 4.79 -13.26 -2.90
N ALA A 178 3.52 -12.86 -2.93
CA ALA A 178 2.38 -13.78 -2.86
C ALA A 178 1.37 -13.44 -3.98
N SER A 179 0.54 -14.40 -4.40
CA SER A 179 -0.47 -14.17 -5.42
C SER A 179 -1.64 -15.13 -5.32
N THR A 180 -2.85 -14.58 -5.26
CA THR A 180 -4.13 -15.31 -5.40
C THR A 180 -4.27 -16.08 -6.72
N ARG A 181 -3.38 -15.85 -7.71
CA ARG A 181 -3.37 -16.59 -8.99
C ARG A 181 -2.77 -17.98 -8.87
N SER A 182 -1.89 -18.18 -7.89
CA SER A 182 -1.14 -19.42 -7.69
C SER A 182 -1.34 -20.04 -6.32
N GLN A 183 -1.76 -19.25 -5.33
CA GLN A 183 -1.85 -19.61 -3.92
C GLN A 183 -3.29 -19.35 -3.44
N LYS A 184 -3.84 -20.22 -2.60
CA LYS A 184 -5.22 -20.12 -2.13
C LYS A 184 -5.31 -20.19 -0.61
N ARG A 185 -5.91 -19.15 -0.03
CA ARG A 185 -6.16 -19.08 1.41
C ARG A 185 -6.91 -20.31 1.94
N GLY A 186 -6.30 -20.99 2.91
CA GLY A 186 -6.92 -22.10 3.64
C GLY A 186 -7.23 -23.34 2.80
N GLN A 187 -6.52 -23.53 1.69
CA GLN A 187 -6.63 -24.70 0.82
C GLN A 187 -5.24 -25.27 0.58
N ASP A 188 -5.08 -26.57 0.81
CA ASP A 188 -3.96 -27.37 0.30
C ASP A 188 -4.00 -27.35 -1.24
N ASP A 189 -3.27 -26.42 -1.84
CA ASP A 189 -3.31 -26.18 -3.29
C ASP A 189 -2.17 -26.81 -4.08
N ASP A 190 -1.17 -27.36 -3.38
CA ASP A 190 -0.06 -28.12 -3.94
C ASP A 190 -0.22 -29.66 -3.79
N GLY A 191 -1.15 -30.10 -2.93
CA GLY A 191 -1.62 -31.48 -2.79
C GLY A 191 -0.75 -32.36 -1.89
N ASP A 192 0.02 -31.78 -0.99
CA ASP A 192 0.88 -32.50 -0.06
C ASP A 192 0.15 -33.07 1.18
N GLY A 193 -1.10 -32.64 1.39
CA GLY A 193 -1.98 -33.08 2.47
C GLY A 193 -1.95 -32.23 3.73
N VAL A 194 -1.22 -31.10 3.72
CA VAL A 194 -1.20 -30.07 4.75
C VAL A 194 -1.93 -28.84 4.20
N ILE A 195 -2.72 -28.16 5.05
CA ILE A 195 -3.18 -26.82 4.69
C ILE A 195 -2.04 -25.90 5.12
N ASP A 196 -1.28 -25.43 4.16
CA ASP A 196 -0.08 -24.58 4.21
C ASP A 196 -0.43 -23.13 4.61
N GLU A 197 -1.19 -22.95 5.70
CA GLU A 197 -1.73 -21.67 6.18
C GLU A 197 -0.68 -20.63 6.67
N ASP A 198 0.59 -20.87 6.39
CA ASP A 198 1.70 -20.10 6.92
C ASP A 198 1.95 -18.84 6.05
N GLY A 199 2.83 -17.93 6.48
CA GLY A 199 3.08 -16.69 5.77
C GLY A 199 4.32 -16.81 4.90
N VAL A 200 4.27 -16.38 3.63
CA VAL A 200 5.43 -16.38 2.72
C VAL A 200 6.75 -16.04 3.42
N GLY A 201 7.60 -17.06 3.54
CA GLY A 201 8.85 -17.01 4.27
C GLY A 201 8.68 -17.39 5.75
N TYR A 202 8.96 -16.47 6.68
CA TYR A 202 8.86 -16.75 8.11
C TYR A 202 7.51 -16.33 8.70
N THR A 203 6.80 -17.29 9.29
CA THR A 203 5.57 -17.04 10.04
C THR A 203 5.87 -16.65 11.48
N PHE A 204 5.34 -15.49 11.90
CA PHE A 204 5.43 -15.04 13.29
C PHE A 204 4.41 -15.79 14.17
N PRO A 205 4.73 -16.01 15.46
CA PRO A 205 3.74 -16.57 16.38
C PRO A 205 2.55 -15.62 16.52
N PHE A 206 1.39 -16.16 16.88
CA PHE A 206 0.23 -15.35 17.22
C PHE A 206 0.50 -14.49 18.45
N ARG A 207 -0.19 -13.35 18.51
CA ARG A 207 -0.25 -12.51 19.70
C ARG A 207 -0.72 -13.29 20.92
N ARG A 208 -0.48 -12.73 22.09
CA ARG A 208 -0.90 -13.33 23.36
C ARG A 208 -2.41 -13.52 23.42
N ALA A 209 -2.85 -14.53 24.17
CA ALA A 209 -4.26 -14.91 24.27
C ALA A 209 -5.19 -13.76 24.72
N ASP A 210 -4.70 -12.83 25.53
CA ASP A 210 -5.44 -11.65 26.00
C ASP A 210 -5.52 -10.51 24.98
N GLU A 211 -4.76 -10.60 23.88
CA GLU A 211 -4.81 -9.66 22.75
C GLU A 211 -5.68 -10.17 21.61
N LEU A 212 -6.02 -11.46 21.62
CA LEU A 212 -6.85 -12.10 20.62
C LEU A 212 -8.33 -12.03 21.02
N PRO A 213 -9.26 -11.99 20.04
CA PRO A 213 -10.68 -12.20 20.34
C PRO A 213 -10.90 -13.52 21.07
N LEU A 214 -11.92 -13.58 21.93
CA LEU A 214 -12.15 -14.74 22.82
C LEU A 214 -12.18 -16.08 22.08
N GLN A 215 -12.76 -16.12 20.89
CA GLN A 215 -12.82 -17.32 20.04
C GLN A 215 -11.44 -17.80 19.56
N PHE A 216 -10.47 -16.88 19.42
CA PHE A 216 -9.10 -17.16 19.00
C PHE A 216 -8.10 -17.20 20.16
N ALA A 217 -8.54 -16.98 21.41
CA ALA A 217 -7.65 -16.93 22.58
C ALA A 217 -6.82 -18.23 22.75
N GLY A 218 -7.34 -19.37 22.29
CA GLY A 218 -6.65 -20.66 22.31
C GLY A 218 -5.38 -20.73 21.45
N PHE A 219 -5.25 -19.86 20.44
CA PHE A 219 -4.08 -19.76 19.57
C PHE A 219 -2.97 -18.87 20.16
N GLY A 220 -3.23 -18.21 21.30
CA GLY A 220 -2.35 -17.17 21.79
C GLY A 220 -0.92 -17.62 22.05
N GLY A 221 0.06 -16.96 21.41
CA GLY A 221 1.48 -17.28 21.52
C GLY A 221 1.94 -18.55 20.80
N GLN A 222 1.06 -19.20 20.03
CA GLN A 222 1.39 -20.40 19.25
C GLN A 222 1.76 -20.01 17.81
N TYR A 223 2.49 -20.88 17.13
CA TYR A 223 2.64 -20.82 15.67
C TYR A 223 1.43 -21.51 15.04
N ILE A 224 1.05 -21.08 13.83
CA ILE A 224 -0.13 -21.64 13.15
C ILE A 224 0.05 -23.13 12.87
N ALA A 225 1.22 -23.53 12.39
CA ALA A 225 1.62 -24.93 12.19
C ALA A 225 1.48 -25.82 13.44
N HIS A 226 1.49 -25.25 14.64
CA HIS A 226 1.40 -26.02 15.89
C HIS A 226 -0.03 -26.26 16.36
N THR A 227 -1.05 -25.80 15.63
CA THR A 227 -2.45 -25.99 16.01
C THR A 227 -3.08 -27.19 15.30
N ASN A 228 -3.98 -27.89 15.99
CA ASN A 228 -4.86 -28.90 15.38
C ASN A 228 -6.32 -28.41 15.31
N ASN A 229 -6.55 -27.12 15.57
CA ASN A 229 -7.88 -26.54 15.77
C ASN A 229 -8.36 -25.70 14.58
N TYR A 230 -8.07 -26.16 13.37
CA TYR A 230 -8.52 -25.55 12.11
C TYR A 230 -10.05 -25.44 12.00
N ASN A 231 -10.81 -26.19 12.80
CA ASN A 231 -12.27 -26.04 12.85
C ASN A 231 -12.73 -24.65 13.29
N ILE A 232 -12.03 -23.96 14.20
CA ILE A 232 -12.40 -22.58 14.61
C ILE A 232 -12.17 -21.58 13.47
N ILE A 233 -11.06 -21.80 12.78
CA ILE A 233 -10.58 -21.07 11.60
C ILE A 233 -11.60 -21.20 10.45
N ASN A 234 -12.08 -22.41 10.19
CA ASN A 234 -12.95 -22.73 9.05
C ASN A 234 -14.46 -22.59 9.35
N ASP A 235 -14.85 -22.05 10.51
CA ASP A 235 -16.26 -21.95 10.93
C ASP A 235 -16.86 -20.57 10.64
N GLY A 236 -18.00 -20.56 9.93
CA GLY A 236 -18.81 -19.37 9.67
C GLY A 236 -18.00 -18.23 9.05
N ASN A 237 -18.10 -17.04 9.65
CA ASN A 237 -17.40 -15.85 9.15
C ASN A 237 -15.91 -15.81 9.52
N ASN A 238 -15.40 -16.76 10.34
CA ASN A 238 -13.98 -16.75 10.72
C ASN A 238 -13.06 -17.07 9.55
N VAL A 239 -13.56 -17.82 8.56
CA VAL A 239 -12.84 -18.13 7.31
C VAL A 239 -12.59 -16.87 6.47
N GLU A 240 -13.41 -15.82 6.64
CA GLU A 240 -13.21 -14.52 5.98
C GLU A 240 -12.32 -13.58 6.81
N ILE A 241 -12.29 -13.77 8.13
CA ILE A 241 -11.45 -13.03 9.08
C ILE A 241 -10.06 -13.67 9.18
N TRP A 242 -9.75 -14.62 8.30
CA TRP A 242 -8.64 -15.53 8.45
C TRP A 242 -7.28 -14.84 8.43
N PHE A 243 -6.49 -15.15 9.48
CA PHE A 243 -5.29 -14.49 9.99
C PHE A 243 -4.74 -13.32 9.17
N PRO A 244 -5.46 -12.18 9.11
CA PRO A 244 -4.85 -10.99 8.61
C PRO A 244 -3.64 -10.74 9.48
N LEU A 245 -2.65 -10.17 8.85
CA LEU A 245 -1.30 -9.89 9.32
C LEU A 245 -1.26 -9.14 10.68
N GLY A 246 -2.43 -8.66 11.15
CA GLY A 246 -2.69 -8.16 12.49
C GLY A 246 -2.77 -9.19 13.62
N PHE A 247 -2.90 -10.51 13.39
CA PHE A 247 -2.88 -11.54 14.46
C PHE A 247 -1.47 -11.96 14.89
N MET A 248 -0.47 -11.70 14.05
CA MET A 248 0.94 -12.02 14.31
C MET A 248 1.55 -11.08 15.34
N ASP A 249 2.39 -11.62 16.22
CA ASP A 249 3.26 -10.87 17.10
C ASP A 249 4.54 -10.49 16.35
N LEU A 250 4.48 -9.40 15.58
CA LEU A 250 5.64 -8.86 14.86
C LEU A 250 6.74 -8.32 15.80
N SER A 251 6.52 -8.34 17.11
CA SER A 251 7.52 -7.97 18.11
C SER A 251 8.42 -9.14 18.52
N ASP A 252 8.12 -10.36 18.07
CA ASP A 252 8.94 -11.53 18.34
C ASP A 252 10.38 -11.35 17.83
N THR A 253 11.32 -11.88 18.62
CA THR A 253 12.76 -11.82 18.35
C THR A 253 13.42 -13.18 18.41
N SER A 254 12.64 -14.27 18.39
CA SER A 254 13.16 -15.64 18.45
C SER A 254 13.92 -15.99 17.17
N PHE A 255 13.45 -15.51 16.02
CA PHE A 255 14.11 -15.68 14.72
C PHE A 255 15.28 -14.70 14.53
N SER A 256 16.46 -15.13 14.96
CA SER A 256 17.65 -14.27 15.11
C SER A 256 18.38 -13.92 13.81
N THR A 257 18.02 -14.51 12.66
CA THR A 257 18.61 -14.18 11.35
C THR A 257 17.92 -12.98 10.71
N TYR A 258 16.66 -12.68 11.05
CA TYR A 258 15.86 -11.61 10.43
C TYR A 258 15.65 -11.74 8.91
N ALA A 259 15.98 -12.90 8.33
CA ALA A 259 15.74 -13.21 6.92
C ALA A 259 14.28 -13.65 6.70
N PHE A 260 13.33 -12.80 7.07
CA PHE A 260 11.91 -13.16 7.16
C PHE A 260 11.23 -13.47 5.82
N THR A 261 11.87 -13.12 4.70
CA THR A 261 11.39 -13.39 3.35
C THR A 261 12.08 -14.59 2.70
N GLN A 262 12.94 -15.29 3.44
CA GLN A 262 13.52 -16.55 3.00
C GLN A 262 12.47 -17.64 3.15
N ALA A 263 12.30 -18.48 2.11
CA ALA A 263 11.57 -19.75 2.23
C ALA A 263 12.12 -20.56 3.42
N TYR A 264 11.23 -21.00 4.29
CA TYR A 264 11.55 -21.51 5.62
C TYR A 264 10.53 -22.54 6.07
N ASP A 265 10.95 -23.80 6.09
CA ASP A 265 10.23 -24.94 6.68
C ASP A 265 9.88 -24.63 8.15
N ASP A 266 8.68 -24.10 8.37
CA ASP A 266 8.28 -23.50 9.63
C ASP A 266 7.67 -24.50 10.62
N ASP A 267 7.21 -25.65 10.09
CA ASP A 267 6.59 -26.75 10.82
C ASP A 267 7.52 -27.98 10.96
N GLY A 268 8.62 -28.03 10.21
CA GLY A 268 9.66 -29.05 10.30
C GLY A 268 9.31 -30.35 9.57
N ASP A 269 8.38 -30.33 8.62
CA ASP A 269 7.97 -31.49 7.84
C ASP A 269 8.96 -31.83 6.71
N GLY A 270 9.89 -30.91 6.41
CA GLY A 270 10.93 -31.05 5.40
C GLY A 270 10.53 -30.55 4.00
N GLN A 271 9.37 -29.92 3.87
CA GLN A 271 8.89 -29.23 2.68
C GLN A 271 9.13 -27.71 2.82
N LEU A 272 9.05 -27.02 1.69
CA LEU A 272 9.11 -25.56 1.62
C LEU A 272 7.84 -25.14 0.87
N ASP A 273 6.74 -25.28 1.58
CA ASP A 273 5.35 -25.16 1.15
C ASP A 273 4.76 -23.78 1.51
N GLU A 274 5.61 -22.80 1.87
CA GLU A 274 5.14 -21.50 2.35
C GLU A 274 4.46 -20.66 1.25
N ASP A 275 3.17 -20.88 1.07
CA ASP A 275 2.34 -20.32 0.00
C ASP A 275 1.69 -18.99 0.42
N GLY A 276 1.63 -18.70 1.73
CA GLY A 276 1.14 -17.42 2.22
C GLY A 276 -0.37 -17.26 2.17
N ALA A 277 -0.83 -16.15 2.75
CA ALA A 277 -2.23 -15.72 2.65
C ALA A 277 -2.36 -14.50 1.72
N PRO A 278 -2.27 -14.66 0.39
CA PRO A 278 -2.26 -13.53 -0.53
C PRO A 278 -3.59 -12.76 -0.52
N VAL A 279 -3.49 -11.43 -0.51
CA VAL A 279 -4.61 -10.50 -0.54
C VAL A 279 -5.05 -10.18 -1.97
N SER A 280 -4.09 -10.08 -2.90
CA SER A 280 -4.34 -9.68 -4.28
C SER A 280 -3.66 -10.57 -5.30
N GLU A 281 -3.78 -10.21 -6.58
CA GLU A 281 -3.10 -10.92 -7.67
C GLU A 281 -1.57 -10.66 -7.67
N GLN A 282 -1.11 -9.70 -6.89
CA GLN A 282 0.29 -9.36 -6.72
C GLN A 282 0.49 -8.66 -5.38
N ASP A 283 0.98 -9.43 -4.42
CA ASP A 283 1.38 -8.96 -3.12
C ASP A 283 2.90 -8.83 -3.08
N PHE A 284 3.39 -7.75 -2.48
CA PHE A 284 4.77 -7.69 -2.03
C PHE A 284 4.82 -7.54 -0.52
N ILE A 285 5.77 -8.22 0.13
CA ILE A 285 5.99 -8.16 1.57
C ILE A 285 7.45 -7.87 1.85
N SER A 286 7.74 -6.91 2.73
CA SER A 286 9.10 -6.55 3.10
C SER A 286 9.22 -6.13 4.58
N TYR A 287 10.44 -6.18 5.11
CA TYR A 287 10.72 -5.85 6.50
C TYR A 287 11.91 -4.89 6.62
N TYR A 288 11.78 -3.89 7.49
CA TYR A 288 12.84 -2.92 7.74
C TYR A 288 12.74 -2.26 9.11
N TYR A 289 13.81 -1.56 9.49
CA TYR A 289 14.05 -1.12 10.86
C TYR A 289 14.73 0.24 10.86
N ASP A 290 14.33 1.10 11.80
CA ASP A 290 15.06 2.33 12.09
C ASP A 290 16.24 2.10 13.05
N TYR A 291 16.40 0.88 13.57
CA TYR A 291 17.47 0.48 14.50
C TYR A 291 18.23 -0.73 13.94
N CYS A 292 19.44 -0.99 14.43
CA CYS A 292 20.17 -2.18 14.02
C CYS A 292 19.69 -3.42 14.79
N PRO A 293 19.04 -4.40 14.14
CA PRO A 293 18.56 -5.60 14.82
C PRO A 293 19.70 -6.44 15.41
N PHE A 294 20.89 -6.38 14.81
CA PHE A 294 22.10 -7.06 15.29
C PHE A 294 22.87 -6.29 16.38
N LYS A 295 22.42 -5.09 16.75
CA LYS A 295 23.05 -4.23 17.77
C LYS A 295 24.52 -3.91 17.48
N THR A 296 24.91 -3.89 16.21
CA THR A 296 26.25 -3.45 15.81
C THR A 296 26.43 -1.96 16.11
N PRO A 297 27.62 -1.52 16.55
CA PRO A 297 27.89 -0.10 16.79
C PRO A 297 27.92 0.69 15.47
N GLY A 298 27.53 1.96 15.52
CA GLY A 298 27.54 2.87 14.37
C GLY A 298 26.26 3.70 14.27
N ASP A 299 26.30 4.77 13.47
CA ASP A 299 25.09 5.47 13.06
C ASP A 299 24.37 4.65 11.97
N ARG A 300 23.04 4.76 11.90
CA ARG A 300 22.20 3.99 10.98
C ARG A 300 21.57 4.90 9.93
N ASP A 301 22.35 5.84 9.41
CA ASP A 301 21.98 6.70 8.32
C ASP A 301 22.70 6.30 7.02
N LEU A 302 21.94 6.10 5.95
CA LEU A 302 22.44 5.75 4.63
C LEU A 302 22.08 6.84 3.62
N GLY A 303 22.78 6.82 2.48
CA GLY A 303 22.47 7.64 1.32
C GLY A 303 23.51 8.72 1.06
N ARG A 304 23.14 9.74 0.28
CA ARG A 304 24.07 10.71 -0.32
C ARG A 304 24.81 11.52 0.74
N ASP A 305 24.06 12.11 1.67
CA ASP A 305 24.60 12.94 2.74
C ASP A 305 24.66 12.19 4.08
N ARG A 306 24.93 10.88 4.04
CA ARG A 306 25.21 10.09 5.26
C ARG A 306 26.27 10.79 6.12
N SER A 307 26.12 10.71 7.44
CA SER A 307 26.86 11.43 8.49
C SER A 307 26.57 12.92 8.63
N SER A 308 25.68 13.51 7.82
CA SER A 308 25.23 14.89 8.04
C SER A 308 24.18 14.99 9.15
N ASN A 309 23.42 13.91 9.39
CA ASN A 309 22.44 13.80 10.46
C ASN A 309 22.93 12.84 11.55
N LYS A 310 22.46 13.03 12.78
CA LYS A 310 22.54 12.02 13.83
C LYS A 310 21.19 11.33 13.94
N HIS A 311 21.09 10.11 13.43
CA HIS A 311 19.85 9.34 13.57
C HIS A 311 19.65 8.90 15.03
N ILE A 312 18.46 9.18 15.56
CA ILE A 312 18.05 8.71 16.89
C ILE A 312 16.84 7.81 16.69
N PRO A 313 17.00 6.47 16.84
CA PRO A 313 15.93 5.55 16.53
C PRO A 313 14.74 5.70 17.48
N LEU A 314 13.54 5.73 16.91
CA LEU A 314 12.29 5.40 17.58
C LEU A 314 12.31 3.94 18.06
N ASN A 315 13.11 3.08 17.44
CA ASN A 315 13.26 1.65 17.73
C ASN A 315 11.98 0.90 17.34
N VAL A 316 11.68 0.96 16.04
CA VAL A 316 10.52 0.37 15.39
C VAL A 316 10.93 -0.62 14.30
N ARG A 317 10.15 -1.69 14.18
CA ARG A 317 10.19 -2.62 13.05
C ARG A 317 8.96 -2.35 12.18
N VAL A 318 9.15 -2.30 10.88
CA VAL A 318 8.05 -2.14 9.92
C VAL A 318 8.00 -3.39 9.05
N ARG A 319 6.81 -3.99 8.97
CA ARG A 319 6.44 -4.84 7.86
C ARG A 319 5.64 -4.00 6.89
N GLN A 320 6.08 -3.91 5.64
CA GLN A 320 5.37 -3.22 4.57
C GLN A 320 4.79 -4.26 3.63
N MET A 321 3.52 -4.07 3.26
CA MET A 321 2.86 -4.86 2.24
C MET A 321 2.26 -3.95 1.18
N SER A 322 2.17 -4.42 -0.05
CA SER A 322 1.47 -3.69 -1.10
C SER A 322 0.72 -4.62 -2.03
N TYR A 323 -0.45 -4.16 -2.47
CA TYR A 323 -1.48 -4.98 -3.10
C TYR A 323 -1.96 -4.36 -4.41
N GLN A 324 -2.04 -5.17 -5.45
CA GLN A 324 -2.58 -4.79 -6.76
C GLN A 324 -3.40 -5.92 -7.43
N TRP A 325 -4.41 -5.51 -8.19
CA TRP A 325 -5.28 -6.37 -9.00
C TRP A 325 -5.31 -5.88 -10.45
N SER A 326 -5.70 -6.77 -11.37
CA SER A 326 -5.87 -6.50 -12.80
C SER A 326 -7.32 -6.22 -13.20
N TYR A 327 -8.28 -6.39 -12.29
CA TYR A 327 -9.71 -6.27 -12.61
C TYR A 327 -10.09 -4.83 -12.97
N GLU A 328 -10.96 -4.66 -13.97
CA GLU A 328 -11.28 -3.35 -14.56
C GLU A 328 -11.66 -2.28 -13.53
N TYR A 329 -12.44 -2.66 -12.52
CA TYR A 329 -12.93 -1.74 -11.49
C TYR A 329 -11.88 -1.32 -10.45
N ILE A 330 -10.72 -1.99 -10.34
CA ILE A 330 -9.69 -1.76 -9.30
C ILE A 330 -8.26 -1.67 -9.86
N LYS A 331 -8.04 -1.96 -11.15
CA LYS A 331 -6.71 -1.94 -11.79
C LYS A 331 -5.96 -0.60 -11.67
N ASN A 332 -6.69 0.49 -11.44
CA ASN A 332 -6.18 1.84 -11.20
C ASN A 332 -6.03 2.11 -9.69
N LEU A 333 -5.50 1.16 -8.92
CA LEU A 333 -5.28 1.31 -7.49
C LEU A 333 -4.12 0.42 -7.02
N VAL A 334 -3.28 0.96 -6.12
CA VAL A 334 -2.34 0.18 -5.30
C VAL A 334 -2.56 0.56 -3.84
N TYR A 335 -2.73 -0.44 -2.97
CA TYR A 335 -2.64 -0.22 -1.53
C TYR A 335 -1.24 -0.45 -1.04
N VAL A 336 -0.81 0.34 -0.05
CA VAL A 336 0.39 0.09 0.73
C VAL A 336 -0.02 0.07 2.20
N GLU A 337 0.18 -1.08 2.83
CA GLU A 337 -0.04 -1.31 4.26
C GLU A 337 1.31 -1.27 5.00
N PHE A 338 1.33 -0.59 6.15
CA PHE A 338 2.47 -0.50 7.05
C PHE A 338 2.06 -1.01 8.42
N ASN A 339 2.68 -2.11 8.84
CA ASN A 339 2.56 -2.68 10.16
C ASN A 339 3.78 -2.27 10.99
N ILE A 340 3.61 -1.21 11.79
CA ILE A 340 4.68 -0.58 12.57
C ILE A 340 4.64 -1.09 14.00
N THR A 341 5.71 -1.77 14.41
CA THR A 341 5.85 -2.41 15.72
C THR A 341 6.81 -1.63 16.60
N ASN A 342 6.39 -1.32 17.83
CA ASN A 342 7.24 -0.66 18.82
C ASN A 342 8.15 -1.69 19.50
N MET A 343 9.45 -1.67 19.17
CA MET A 343 10.43 -2.62 19.69
C MET A 343 11.06 -2.19 21.02
N ASN A 344 10.53 -1.16 21.70
CA ASN A 344 10.99 -0.70 23.03
C ASN A 344 10.54 -1.64 24.18
N ILE A 345 10.58 -2.96 23.96
CA ILE A 345 10.16 -4.00 24.91
C ILE A 345 11.09 -4.02 26.14
N ALA A 346 12.40 -3.95 25.93
CA ALA A 346 13.37 -3.97 27.04
C ALA A 346 13.23 -2.75 27.97
N THR A 347 12.85 -1.59 27.42
CA THR A 347 12.70 -0.34 28.18
C THR A 347 11.27 -0.09 28.65
N GLN A 348 10.30 -0.86 28.15
CA GLN A 348 8.86 -0.71 28.38
C GLN A 348 8.36 0.71 28.06
N ASP A 349 8.87 1.31 26.98
CA ASP A 349 8.45 2.66 26.57
C ASP A 349 7.37 2.62 25.51
N THR A 350 6.31 3.39 25.79
CA THR A 350 5.30 3.76 24.79
C THR A 350 5.86 4.85 23.90
N LEU A 351 5.60 4.76 22.60
CA LEU A 351 5.75 5.87 21.67
C LEU A 351 4.46 6.68 21.74
N PHE A 352 4.58 7.96 22.08
CA PHE A 352 3.42 8.83 22.25
C PHE A 352 3.23 9.73 21.04
N ASP A 353 2.00 10.18 20.80
CA ASP A 353 1.70 11.19 19.79
C ASP A 353 2.31 10.83 18.43
N CYS A 354 2.06 9.60 17.99
CA CYS A 354 2.47 9.09 16.69
C CYS A 354 1.87 9.94 15.57
N ALA A 355 2.68 10.18 14.54
CA ALA A 355 2.32 10.91 13.35
C ALA A 355 3.00 10.24 12.16
N MET A 356 2.33 10.26 11.00
CA MET A 356 2.84 9.64 9.79
C MET A 356 2.73 10.61 8.62
N GLY A 357 3.62 10.45 7.65
CA GLY A 357 3.52 11.14 6.38
C GLY A 357 3.99 10.26 5.24
N ILE A 358 3.39 10.49 4.07
CA ILE A 358 3.88 9.96 2.81
C ILE A 358 4.50 11.13 2.05
N TYR A 359 5.81 11.06 1.85
CA TYR A 359 6.52 11.98 0.98
C TYR A 359 6.39 11.49 -0.46
N MET A 360 6.14 12.41 -1.40
CA MET A 360 6.13 12.15 -2.83
C MET A 360 6.87 13.29 -3.53
N ASP A 361 7.93 12.95 -4.25
CA ASP A 361 8.64 13.78 -5.22
C ASP A 361 8.18 13.31 -6.59
N ALA A 362 7.36 14.12 -7.23
CA ALA A 362 6.76 13.78 -8.51
C ALA A 362 7.50 14.51 -9.60
N ASP A 363 8.02 13.73 -10.55
CA ASP A 363 8.58 14.20 -11.80
C ASP A 363 7.67 13.63 -12.90
N THR A 364 6.51 14.28 -13.07
CA THR A 364 5.44 13.72 -13.92
C THR A 364 5.83 13.88 -15.38
N GLY A 365 5.75 12.80 -16.16
CA GLY A 365 5.95 12.87 -17.60
C GLY A 365 6.73 11.72 -18.21
N PRO A 366 7.00 11.78 -19.53
CA PRO A 366 7.65 10.70 -20.25
C PRO A 366 9.05 10.41 -19.70
N GLN A 367 9.37 9.14 -19.47
CA GLN A 367 10.70 8.68 -19.05
C GLN A 367 11.82 9.20 -19.97
N SER A 368 11.51 9.38 -21.27
CA SER A 368 12.46 9.89 -22.27
C SER A 368 12.89 11.35 -22.05
N TYR A 369 12.15 12.15 -21.28
CA TYR A 369 12.50 13.54 -20.98
C TYR A 369 13.59 13.66 -19.92
N GLY A 370 13.88 12.57 -19.19
CA GLY A 370 14.87 12.60 -18.11
C GLY A 370 14.51 13.64 -17.06
N SER A 371 15.47 14.45 -16.63
CA SER A 371 15.26 15.42 -15.54
C SER A 371 14.44 16.66 -15.92
N THR A 372 14.11 16.88 -17.20
CA THR A 372 13.35 18.08 -17.58
C THR A 372 11.86 17.97 -17.28
N LYS A 373 11.32 16.75 -17.16
CA LYS A 373 9.89 16.52 -16.89
C LYS A 373 9.42 17.05 -15.54
N ALA A 374 10.33 17.20 -14.58
CA ALA A 374 9.99 17.74 -13.27
C ALA A 374 9.68 19.25 -13.29
N SER A 375 9.96 19.97 -14.38
CA SER A 375 10.04 21.44 -14.33
C SER A 375 8.69 22.14 -14.22
N ASP A 376 7.63 21.41 -14.57
CA ASP A 376 6.32 21.91 -14.93
C ASP A 376 5.19 21.15 -14.23
N ASP A 377 5.49 20.55 -13.09
CA ASP A 377 4.48 19.88 -12.28
C ASP A 377 3.68 20.85 -11.38
N VAL A 378 2.51 20.41 -10.93
CA VAL A 378 1.80 21.03 -9.79
C VAL A 378 1.20 19.99 -8.85
N SER A 379 1.31 20.25 -7.55
CA SER A 379 0.63 19.49 -6.51
C SER A 379 -0.55 20.25 -5.93
N GLY A 380 -1.53 19.49 -5.46
CA GLY A 380 -2.73 20.02 -4.86
C GLY A 380 -3.30 19.12 -3.77
N TYR A 381 -4.39 19.59 -3.19
CA TYR A 381 -5.10 18.91 -2.12
C TYR A 381 -6.60 19.10 -2.27
N VAL A 382 -7.35 18.03 -2.05
CA VAL A 382 -8.80 18.02 -2.05
C VAL A 382 -9.29 17.49 -0.71
N LYS A 383 -9.99 18.34 0.06
CA LYS A 383 -10.62 17.92 1.33
C LYS A 383 -12.09 17.58 1.12
N GLY A 384 -12.56 16.59 1.87
CA GLY A 384 -13.95 16.20 1.85
C GLY A 384 -14.18 14.86 2.52
N THR A 385 -15.36 14.73 3.13
CA THR A 385 -15.73 13.53 3.88
C THR A 385 -15.77 12.31 2.97
N GLY A 386 -15.05 11.27 3.33
CA GLY A 386 -15.02 10.00 2.62
C GLY A 386 -14.04 9.92 1.44
N TYR A 387 -13.42 11.02 1.01
CA TYR A 387 -12.50 11.02 -0.15
C TYR A 387 -11.25 11.89 -0.01
N GLU A 388 -11.03 12.63 1.08
CA GLU A 388 -9.89 13.54 1.24
C GLU A 388 -8.52 12.95 0.79
N PHE A 389 -7.81 13.64 -0.12
CA PHE A 389 -6.55 13.19 -0.74
C PHE A 389 -5.62 14.36 -1.12
N ALA A 390 -4.31 14.06 -1.18
CA ALA A 390 -3.31 14.89 -1.86
C ALA A 390 -3.11 14.38 -3.29
N TYR A 391 -2.71 15.24 -4.23
CA TYR A 391 -2.46 14.81 -5.62
C TYR A 391 -1.37 15.64 -6.31
N THR A 392 -0.87 15.12 -7.43
CA THR A 392 0.03 15.82 -8.34
C THR A 392 -0.33 15.56 -9.80
N ARG A 393 0.13 16.43 -10.71
CA ARG A 393 -0.01 16.29 -12.17
C ARG A 393 1.01 17.16 -12.90
N ASP A 394 1.21 16.85 -14.17
CA ASP A 394 1.86 17.77 -15.10
C ASP A 394 0.95 19.00 -15.36
N PHE A 395 1.52 20.21 -15.36
CA PHE A 395 0.73 21.45 -15.42
C PHE A 395 0.15 21.73 -16.80
N ASP A 396 0.93 21.51 -17.86
CA ASP A 396 0.59 21.87 -19.24
C ASP A 396 0.17 20.68 -20.13
N GLY A 397 0.25 19.47 -19.56
CA GLY A 397 -0.11 18.19 -20.15
C GLY A 397 0.93 17.62 -21.10
N ASP A 398 2.15 18.15 -21.15
CA ASP A 398 3.23 17.77 -22.08
C ASP A 398 2.77 17.75 -23.55
N GLY A 399 1.92 18.70 -23.95
CA GLY A 399 1.32 18.71 -25.29
C GLY A 399 0.33 17.57 -25.57
N GLY A 400 -0.24 16.98 -24.51
CA GLY A 400 -1.21 15.88 -24.53
C GLY A 400 -0.63 14.51 -24.19
N LEU A 401 0.65 14.41 -23.84
CA LEU A 401 1.28 13.14 -23.45
C LEU A 401 0.95 12.79 -22.00
N THR A 402 0.97 13.77 -21.09
CA THR A 402 0.90 13.54 -19.64
C THR A 402 -0.34 14.21 -19.07
N THR A 403 -1.51 13.66 -19.40
CA THR A 403 -2.80 14.29 -19.05
C THR A 403 -3.43 13.76 -17.77
N GLY A 404 -2.88 12.71 -17.18
CA GLY A 404 -3.37 12.11 -15.95
C GLY A 404 -3.00 12.90 -14.70
N LEU A 405 -3.51 12.43 -13.57
CA LEU A 405 -3.19 12.89 -12.23
C LEU A 405 -2.98 11.68 -11.34
N VAL A 406 -2.22 11.84 -10.26
CA VAL A 406 -2.05 10.79 -9.24
C VAL A 406 -2.36 11.33 -7.86
N GLY A 407 -3.23 10.62 -7.16
CA GLY A 407 -3.69 10.92 -5.81
C GLY A 407 -3.22 9.89 -4.78
N ALA A 408 -3.15 10.34 -3.52
CA ALA A 408 -2.85 9.53 -2.35
C ALA A 408 -3.88 9.80 -1.23
N ARG A 409 -4.46 8.74 -0.65
CA ARG A 409 -5.41 8.82 0.47
C ARG A 409 -5.07 7.88 1.61
N VAL A 410 -5.50 8.20 2.82
CA VAL A 410 -5.50 7.26 3.95
C VAL A 410 -6.79 6.43 3.95
N CYS A 411 -6.66 5.13 4.17
CA CYS A 411 -7.77 4.19 4.34
C CYS A 411 -7.90 3.73 5.81
N SER A 412 -6.78 3.50 6.49
CA SER A 412 -6.71 3.20 7.92
C SER A 412 -5.46 3.86 8.53
N PRO A 413 -5.48 4.44 9.75
CA PRO A 413 -6.63 4.58 10.65
C PRO A 413 -7.79 5.35 10.03
N LYS A 414 -8.97 5.26 10.64
CA LYS A 414 -10.19 5.94 10.21
C LYS A 414 -9.90 7.41 9.92
N PRO A 415 -9.97 7.85 8.65
CA PRO A 415 -9.58 9.20 8.26
C PRO A 415 -10.35 10.29 8.99
N GLU A 416 -11.61 10.03 9.35
CA GLU A 416 -12.46 11.00 10.05
C GLU A 416 -12.02 11.28 11.50
N GLU A 417 -11.12 10.47 12.08
CA GLU A 417 -10.51 10.70 13.41
C GLU A 417 -9.12 11.34 13.32
N LEU A 418 -8.59 11.50 12.10
CA LEU A 418 -7.26 12.04 11.84
C LEU A 418 -7.32 13.55 11.57
N LYS A 419 -6.23 14.23 11.92
CA LYS A 419 -5.91 15.57 11.43
C LYS A 419 -4.95 15.44 10.27
N PHE A 420 -5.23 16.12 9.16
CA PHE A 420 -4.40 16.12 7.97
C PHE A 420 -3.72 17.46 7.77
N HIS A 421 -2.47 17.43 7.27
CA HIS A 421 -1.80 18.56 6.65
C HIS A 421 -1.02 18.08 5.43
N CYS A 422 -0.77 18.99 4.49
CA CYS A 422 0.05 18.67 3.32
C CYS A 422 1.00 19.83 3.05
N TRP A 423 2.29 19.53 2.91
CA TRP A 423 3.35 20.53 2.79
C TRP A 423 4.10 20.38 1.47
N TYR A 424 4.49 21.51 0.89
CA TYR A 424 5.35 21.62 -0.28
C TYR A 424 6.60 22.45 0.07
N TRP A 425 7.75 22.12 -0.51
CA TRP A 425 8.99 22.91 -0.46
C TRP A 425 9.80 22.75 -1.75
N LYS A 426 10.76 23.66 -1.96
CA LYS A 426 11.67 23.63 -3.11
C LYS A 426 12.89 22.74 -2.83
N VAL A 427 13.56 22.28 -3.89
CA VAL A 427 14.89 21.63 -3.77
C VAL A 427 15.85 22.49 -2.94
N GLY A 428 16.52 21.87 -1.98
CA GLY A 428 17.45 22.51 -1.05
C GLY A 428 16.80 23.16 0.18
N ASP A 429 15.46 23.23 0.23
CA ASP A 429 14.70 23.77 1.36
C ASP A 429 14.07 22.69 2.25
N GLY A 430 14.49 21.42 2.11
CA GLY A 430 14.00 20.31 2.93
C GLY A 430 14.20 20.52 4.43
N PRO A 431 13.42 19.81 5.28
CA PRO A 431 13.48 19.97 6.72
C PRO A 431 14.81 19.54 7.32
N ASP A 432 15.26 20.28 8.33
CA ASP A 432 16.52 20.04 9.03
C ASP A 432 16.31 19.39 10.40
N ASP A 433 16.77 18.14 10.49
CA ASP A 433 16.78 17.33 11.70
C ASP A 433 18.20 16.91 12.13
N PHE A 434 19.27 17.63 11.77
CA PHE A 434 20.68 17.20 12.01
C PHE A 434 21.03 16.83 13.47
N SER A 435 20.27 17.34 14.43
CA SER A 435 20.46 17.09 15.86
C SER A 435 19.11 17.19 16.56
N PRO A 436 18.22 16.20 16.38
CA PRO A 436 16.81 16.32 16.76
C PRO A 436 16.59 16.39 18.28
N GLN A 437 17.63 16.06 19.05
CA GLN A 437 17.68 16.13 20.50
C GLN A 437 18.15 17.49 21.07
N ALA A 438 18.54 18.44 20.22
CA ALA A 438 18.95 19.77 20.67
C ALA A 438 17.76 20.57 21.23
N LEU A 439 17.97 21.29 22.33
CA LEU A 439 16.94 22.15 22.94
C LEU A 439 16.68 23.45 22.18
N ALA A 440 17.69 23.92 21.46
CA ALA A 440 17.61 25.11 20.63
C ALA A 440 18.02 24.74 19.20
N PRO A 441 17.42 25.38 18.19
CA PRO A 441 17.88 25.28 16.83
C PRO A 441 19.35 25.70 16.72
N SER A 442 20.14 24.97 15.94
CA SER A 442 21.58 25.20 15.80
C SER A 442 21.94 26.59 15.22
N PHE A 443 20.96 27.31 14.64
CA PHE A 443 21.12 28.64 14.06
C PHE A 443 19.77 29.36 13.94
N SER A 444 19.77 30.67 14.16
CA SER A 444 18.62 31.55 13.84
C SER A 444 18.50 31.69 12.31
N PRO A 445 17.30 31.71 11.70
CA PRO A 445 15.97 31.87 12.28
C PRO A 445 15.20 30.55 12.53
N ARG A 446 15.89 29.40 12.63
CA ARG A 446 15.25 28.09 12.79
C ARG A 446 14.42 28.07 14.09
N LYS A 447 13.23 27.45 14.08
CA LYS A 447 12.28 27.48 15.22
C LYS A 447 12.35 26.25 16.12
N THR A 448 12.83 25.14 15.59
CA THR A 448 12.90 23.85 16.27
C THR A 448 14.15 23.08 15.85
N ALA A 449 14.47 22.02 16.58
CA ALA A 449 15.51 21.07 16.19
C ALA A 449 15.02 19.85 15.41
N ASN A 450 13.70 19.68 15.30
CA ASN A 450 13.01 18.54 14.67
C ASN A 450 11.91 19.06 13.73
N GLU A 451 12.34 19.66 12.63
CA GLU A 451 11.45 20.22 11.62
C GLU A 451 10.57 19.12 10.99
N LYS A 452 11.07 17.90 10.81
CA LYS A 452 10.29 16.79 10.27
C LYS A 452 9.06 16.48 11.14
N TYR A 453 9.23 16.36 12.45
CA TYR A 453 8.09 16.07 13.36
C TYR A 453 7.10 17.23 13.43
N TRP A 454 7.58 18.48 13.32
CA TRP A 454 6.72 19.65 13.23
C TRP A 454 5.83 19.61 11.99
N LEU A 455 6.41 19.32 10.82
CA LEU A 455 5.66 19.17 9.57
C LEU A 455 4.64 18.03 9.67
N LEU A 456 5.02 16.86 10.20
CA LEU A 456 4.11 15.74 10.41
C LEU A 456 2.92 16.07 11.32
N THR A 457 3.03 17.09 12.17
CA THR A 457 2.02 17.49 13.16
C THR A 457 1.40 18.85 12.87
N GLY A 458 1.39 19.27 11.61
CA GLY A 458 0.71 20.49 11.17
C GLY A 458 1.37 21.81 11.57
N ARG A 459 2.61 21.77 12.07
CA ARG A 459 3.35 22.96 12.53
C ARG A 459 4.38 23.35 11.50
N ASN A 460 4.29 24.57 10.98
CA ASN A 460 5.25 25.07 9.99
C ASN A 460 6.52 25.63 10.67
N PRO A 461 7.70 24.97 10.53
CA PRO A 461 8.93 25.43 11.16
C PRO A 461 9.54 26.67 10.46
N SER A 462 9.24 26.88 9.17
CA SER A 462 9.70 28.04 8.41
C SER A 462 8.73 28.42 7.28
N THR A 463 8.04 29.54 7.44
CA THR A 463 7.06 30.05 6.46
C THR A 463 7.69 30.53 5.16
N SER A 464 9.02 30.65 5.08
CA SER A 464 9.72 30.97 3.83
C SER A 464 10.08 29.73 3.01
N LYS A 465 10.07 28.54 3.63
CA LYS A 465 10.47 27.28 3.00
C LYS A 465 9.28 26.36 2.71
N PHE A 466 8.38 26.23 3.68
CA PHE A 466 7.27 25.28 3.62
C PHE A 466 5.96 26.00 3.35
N THR A 467 5.28 25.59 2.28
CA THR A 467 3.95 26.09 1.89
C THR A 467 2.91 25.00 2.13
N ALA A 468 1.76 25.37 2.70
CA ALA A 468 0.66 24.43 2.90
C ALA A 468 -0.10 24.23 1.58
N LEU A 469 -0.36 22.97 1.22
CA LEU A 469 -1.24 22.60 0.10
C LEU A 469 -2.68 22.34 0.56
N ARG A 470 -2.87 21.92 1.82
CA ARG A 470 -4.20 21.71 2.39
C ARG A 470 -4.80 23.05 2.86
N PRO A 471 -6.00 23.44 2.39
CA PRO A 471 -6.67 24.65 2.87
C PRO A 471 -7.20 24.49 4.31
N GLU A 472 -6.82 25.42 5.20
CA GLU A 472 -7.31 25.44 6.58
C GLU A 472 -8.72 26.05 6.70
N GLN A 473 -9.08 26.95 5.77
CA GLN A 473 -10.37 27.62 5.76
C GLN A 473 -11.49 26.63 5.45
N PRO A 474 -12.51 26.43 6.32
CA PRO A 474 -13.55 25.41 6.16
C PRO A 474 -14.25 25.42 4.80
N GLU A 475 -14.50 26.59 4.22
CA GLU A 475 -15.18 26.81 2.96
C GLU A 475 -14.36 26.46 1.70
N VAL A 476 -13.03 26.39 1.82
CA VAL A 476 -12.15 26.08 0.68
C VAL A 476 -11.86 24.60 0.64
N THR A 477 -12.50 23.86 -0.28
CA THR A 477 -12.39 22.40 -0.36
C THR A 477 -11.25 21.88 -1.24
N GLN A 478 -10.63 22.75 -2.02
CA GLN A 478 -9.58 22.38 -2.95
C GLN A 478 -8.57 23.53 -3.09
N TYR A 479 -7.30 23.17 -3.20
CA TYR A 479 -6.23 24.08 -3.59
C TYR A 479 -5.21 23.34 -4.44
N GLU A 480 -4.66 24.03 -5.43
CA GLU A 480 -3.56 23.59 -6.27
C GLU A 480 -2.55 24.73 -6.34
N GLN A 481 -1.27 24.40 -6.50
CA GLN A 481 -0.25 25.41 -6.74
C GLN A 481 -0.62 26.24 -8.00
N PRO A 482 -0.54 27.57 -7.94
CA PRO A 482 -0.98 28.44 -9.04
C PRO A 482 0.03 28.51 -10.20
N THR A 483 1.23 28.00 -10.01
CA THR A 483 2.34 28.08 -10.96
C THR A 483 3.10 26.76 -10.96
N ALA A 484 3.36 26.24 -12.16
CA ALA A 484 4.16 25.05 -12.40
C ALA A 484 5.56 25.17 -11.76
N ASN A 485 6.03 24.08 -11.16
CA ASN A 485 7.35 23.95 -10.55
C ASN A 485 7.66 22.46 -10.27
N ASP A 486 8.91 22.17 -9.90
CA ASP A 486 9.33 20.87 -9.37
C ASP A 486 8.49 20.48 -8.14
N THR A 487 7.63 19.47 -8.31
CA THR A 487 6.66 19.08 -7.30
C THR A 487 7.18 18.08 -6.30
N ARG A 488 6.99 18.44 -5.03
CA ARG A 488 6.95 17.46 -3.95
C ARG A 488 5.94 17.82 -2.90
N PHE A 489 5.31 16.81 -2.33
CA PHE A 489 4.49 17.02 -1.17
C PHE A 489 4.76 16.00 -0.07
N LEU A 490 4.56 16.44 1.17
CA LEU A 490 4.47 15.60 2.34
C LEU A 490 3.02 15.56 2.80
N PHE A 491 2.32 14.47 2.50
CA PHE A 491 0.96 14.23 2.95
C PHE A 491 1.00 13.64 4.37
N ALA A 492 0.74 14.47 5.37
CA ALA A 492 0.89 14.17 6.79
C ALA A 492 -0.45 14.00 7.51
N PHE A 493 -0.48 13.08 8.48
CA PHE A 493 -1.65 12.79 9.31
C PHE A 493 -1.28 12.34 10.72
N TYR A 494 -2.08 12.76 11.70
CA TYR A 494 -1.80 12.58 13.13
C TYR A 494 -3.09 12.67 13.98
N GLY A 495 -3.00 12.24 15.25
CA GLY A 495 -4.11 12.32 16.22
C GLY A 495 -4.22 13.67 16.94
N ASP A 496 -4.75 13.69 18.16
CA ASP A 496 -5.01 14.92 18.91
C ASP A 496 -3.77 15.58 19.57
N MET A 497 -2.64 14.86 19.61
CA MET A 497 -1.36 15.25 20.22
C MET A 497 -1.40 15.41 21.75
N GLN A 498 -2.33 14.75 22.43
CA GLN A 498 -2.46 14.75 23.91
C GLN A 498 -1.96 13.46 24.57
N GLY A 499 -1.45 12.52 23.80
CA GLY A 499 -1.14 11.16 24.21
C GLY A 499 -0.05 11.03 25.26
N SER A 500 0.87 11.99 25.37
CA SER A 500 1.94 11.98 26.39
C SER A 500 1.56 12.67 27.72
N SER A 501 0.48 13.45 27.76
CA SER A 501 0.08 14.24 28.93
C SER A 501 -1.28 13.87 29.50
N ALA A 502 -2.29 13.76 28.65
CA ALA A 502 -3.67 13.43 29.01
C ALA A 502 -4.32 12.66 27.84
N PRO A 503 -3.98 11.37 27.67
CA PRO A 503 -4.45 10.58 26.53
C PRO A 503 -5.97 10.57 26.42
N THR A 504 -6.48 10.76 25.21
CA THR A 504 -7.88 10.63 24.83
C THR A 504 -8.08 9.44 23.90
N MET A 505 -9.31 9.21 23.42
CA MET A 505 -9.56 8.21 22.36
C MET A 505 -8.96 8.62 21.00
N GLU A 506 -8.67 9.92 20.80
CA GLU A 506 -8.02 10.45 19.60
C GLU A 506 -6.48 10.54 19.75
N SER A 507 -5.94 10.09 20.89
CA SER A 507 -4.50 10.05 21.11
C SER A 507 -3.88 8.81 20.47
N TRP A 508 -3.09 9.05 19.43
CA TRP A 508 -2.41 7.96 18.72
C TRP A 508 -1.10 7.58 19.41
N ASN A 509 -1.14 6.56 20.26
CA ASN A 509 0.02 6.05 20.99
C ASN A 509 0.31 4.59 20.62
N LEU A 510 1.57 4.17 20.69
CA LEU A 510 1.99 2.79 20.46
C LEU A 510 2.71 2.20 21.66
N ALA A 511 2.04 1.30 22.39
CA ALA A 511 2.62 0.59 23.51
C ALA A 511 3.78 -0.34 23.07
N PRO A 512 4.76 -0.61 23.94
CA PRO A 512 5.87 -1.52 23.62
C PRO A 512 5.38 -2.92 23.30
N GLY A 513 5.93 -3.54 22.26
CA GLY A 513 5.54 -4.85 21.75
C GLY A 513 4.25 -4.86 20.92
N ARG A 514 3.55 -3.72 20.80
CA ARG A 514 2.34 -3.63 19.97
C ARG A 514 2.69 -3.17 18.56
N THR A 515 1.87 -3.61 17.61
CA THR A 515 1.93 -3.25 16.20
C THR A 515 0.69 -2.45 15.84
N MET A 516 0.87 -1.28 15.20
CA MET A 516 -0.24 -0.56 14.57
C MET A 516 -0.28 -0.84 13.06
N LYS A 517 -1.48 -0.93 12.50
CA LYS A 517 -1.74 -1.02 11.07
C LYS A 517 -2.09 0.35 10.48
N ILE A 518 -1.49 0.68 9.34
CA ILE A 518 -1.75 1.91 8.59
C ILE A 518 -1.84 1.56 7.11
N VAL A 519 -2.85 2.06 6.41
CA VAL A 519 -3.12 1.75 5.01
C VAL A 519 -3.30 3.02 4.20
N VAL A 520 -2.52 3.16 3.14
CA VAL A 520 -2.59 4.25 2.16
C VAL A 520 -2.94 3.66 0.81
N ALA A 521 -3.76 4.37 0.03
CA ALA A 521 -4.07 4.03 -1.35
C ALA A 521 -3.46 5.07 -2.29
N LEU A 522 -2.78 4.60 -3.34
CA LEU A 522 -2.27 5.39 -4.46
C LEU A 522 -3.08 5.07 -5.71
N PHE A 523 -3.58 6.11 -6.39
CA PHE A 523 -4.50 5.92 -7.51
C PHE A 523 -4.37 7.06 -8.53
N PRO A 524 -4.32 6.74 -9.83
CA PRO A 524 -4.40 7.73 -10.88
C PRO A 524 -5.86 8.06 -11.24
N GLY A 525 -6.01 9.11 -12.05
CA GLY A 525 -7.27 9.46 -12.69
C GLY A 525 -7.05 10.54 -13.75
N ASP A 526 -8.03 10.72 -14.62
CA ASP A 526 -7.91 11.65 -15.76
C ASP A 526 -8.29 13.09 -15.38
N ASN A 527 -8.99 13.25 -14.24
CA ASN A 527 -9.34 14.54 -13.65
C ASN A 527 -9.63 14.39 -12.14
N ILE A 528 -9.87 15.51 -11.48
CA ILE A 528 -10.15 15.56 -10.03
C ILE A 528 -11.44 14.81 -9.63
N GLU A 529 -12.46 14.78 -10.49
CA GLU A 529 -13.69 14.04 -10.18
C GLU A 529 -13.47 12.52 -10.26
N ASP A 530 -12.64 12.07 -11.20
CA ASP A 530 -12.19 10.67 -11.25
C ASP A 530 -11.38 10.32 -10.00
N LEU A 531 -10.44 11.16 -9.57
CA LEU A 531 -9.73 10.96 -8.30
C LEU A 531 -10.68 10.91 -7.10
N LYS A 532 -11.73 11.73 -7.03
CA LYS A 532 -12.76 11.64 -5.97
C LYS A 532 -13.56 10.34 -6.05
N ARG A 533 -13.87 9.84 -7.24
CA ARG A 533 -14.54 8.54 -7.43
C ARG A 533 -13.64 7.40 -6.96
N THR A 534 -12.40 7.35 -7.43
CA THR A 534 -11.43 6.31 -7.06
C THR A 534 -11.06 6.38 -5.58
N ALA A 535 -10.96 7.57 -5.00
CA ALA A 535 -10.73 7.72 -3.57
C ALA A 535 -11.87 7.08 -2.74
N ARG A 536 -13.14 7.36 -3.06
CA ARG A 536 -14.29 6.70 -2.39
C ARG A 536 -14.25 5.19 -2.60
N TRP A 537 -13.98 4.77 -3.82
CA TRP A 537 -13.88 3.36 -4.18
C TRP A 537 -12.79 2.62 -3.40
N ALA A 538 -11.63 3.26 -3.22
CA ALA A 538 -10.54 2.72 -2.40
C ALA A 538 -10.92 2.59 -0.91
N LYS A 539 -11.83 3.42 -0.39
CA LYS A 539 -12.41 3.20 0.94
C LYS A 539 -13.36 2.00 0.94
N ASP A 540 -14.22 1.91 -0.07
CA ASP A 540 -15.24 0.86 -0.17
C ASP A 540 -14.68 -0.55 -0.41
N ILE A 541 -13.55 -0.67 -1.12
CA ILE A 541 -12.82 -1.94 -1.30
C ILE A 541 -12.08 -2.32 -0.01
N TYR A 542 -11.42 -1.35 0.62
CA TYR A 542 -10.69 -1.60 1.87
C TYR A 542 -11.65 -2.13 2.94
N GLY A 543 -12.84 -1.52 3.04
CA GLY A 543 -13.88 -1.93 3.97
C GLY A 543 -13.92 -1.05 5.21
N GLU A 544 -14.03 -1.67 6.39
CA GLU A 544 -14.14 -0.95 7.65
C GLU A 544 -12.75 -0.45 8.11
N ALA A 545 -12.63 0.85 8.41
CA ALA A 545 -11.39 1.39 8.93
C ALA A 545 -11.28 1.20 10.45
N GLN A 546 -10.11 0.82 10.94
CA GLN A 546 -9.83 0.78 12.37
C GLN A 546 -9.67 2.20 12.93
N ASN A 547 -10.19 2.45 14.13
CA ASN A 547 -10.03 3.72 14.85
C ASN A 547 -8.65 3.81 15.53
N LEU A 548 -8.27 4.99 16.01
CA LEU A 548 -6.95 5.20 16.63
C LEU A 548 -6.66 4.31 17.85
N THR A 549 -7.69 3.81 18.53
CA THR A 549 -7.55 2.86 19.64
C THR A 549 -7.53 1.40 19.20
N THR A 550 -8.09 1.07 18.03
CA THR A 550 -8.23 -0.31 17.55
C THR A 550 -7.17 -0.70 16.53
N VAL A 551 -6.46 0.26 15.92
CA VAL A 551 -5.36 0.00 14.96
C VAL A 551 -4.22 -0.86 15.52
N VAL A 552 -4.15 -1.01 16.85
CA VAL A 552 -3.18 -1.88 17.54
C VAL A 552 -3.72 -3.27 17.89
N LEU A 553 -5.00 -3.52 17.62
CA LEU A 553 -5.68 -4.79 17.89
C LEU A 553 -5.73 -5.63 16.61
N PRO A 554 -5.91 -6.96 16.73
CA PRO A 554 -6.20 -7.80 15.57
C PRO A 554 -7.43 -7.31 14.83
N ASP A 555 -7.43 -7.47 13.51
CA ASP A 555 -8.63 -7.26 12.71
C ASP A 555 -9.67 -8.33 13.08
N THR A 556 -10.92 -7.92 13.23
CA THR A 556 -12.03 -8.84 13.59
C THR A 556 -13.08 -8.92 12.51
N PHE A 557 -12.74 -8.41 11.33
CA PHE A 557 -13.56 -8.28 10.16
C PHE A 557 -12.64 -8.28 8.92
N PRO A 558 -13.12 -8.71 7.75
CA PRO A 558 -12.31 -8.77 6.54
C PRO A 558 -11.98 -7.38 6.01
N HIS A 559 -10.78 -7.26 5.45
CA HIS A 559 -10.30 -6.09 4.71
C HIS A 559 -9.93 -6.50 3.29
N TYR A 560 -9.91 -5.52 2.38
CA TYR A 560 -9.59 -5.77 0.97
C TYR A 560 -10.54 -6.82 0.38
N ASN A 561 -11.82 -6.45 0.31
CA ASN A 561 -12.86 -7.28 -0.30
C ASN A 561 -13.21 -6.71 -1.67
N PRO A 562 -12.28 -6.76 -2.65
CA PRO A 562 -12.68 -6.54 -4.03
C PRO A 562 -13.65 -7.67 -4.40
N PRO A 563 -14.71 -7.40 -5.18
CA PRO A 563 -15.57 -8.45 -5.70
C PRO A 563 -14.72 -9.37 -6.57
N GLU A 564 -14.35 -10.53 -6.05
CA GLU A 564 -13.58 -11.48 -6.84
C GLU A 564 -14.39 -11.80 -8.10
N PRO A 565 -13.76 -11.78 -9.30
CA PRO A 565 -14.44 -12.32 -10.45
C PRO A 565 -14.83 -13.76 -10.13
N PRO A 566 -15.94 -14.25 -10.68
CA PRO A 566 -16.29 -15.64 -10.49
C PRO A 566 -15.13 -16.56 -10.80
N GLU A 567 -15.01 -17.67 -10.05
CA GLU A 567 -13.97 -18.65 -10.30
C GLU A 567 -13.90 -18.99 -11.78
N ILE A 568 -12.69 -19.02 -12.32
CA ILE A 568 -12.45 -19.39 -13.72
C ILE A 568 -13.13 -20.75 -13.97
N PRO A 569 -13.94 -20.89 -15.03
CA PRO A 569 -14.55 -22.18 -15.34
C PRO A 569 -13.47 -23.25 -15.53
N LYS A 570 -13.71 -24.47 -15.04
CA LYS A 570 -12.81 -25.56 -15.39
C LYS A 570 -12.94 -25.85 -16.87
N LEU A 571 -11.83 -25.68 -17.61
CA LEU A 571 -11.75 -25.96 -19.03
C LEU A 571 -11.32 -27.41 -19.27
N PHE A 572 -12.08 -28.13 -20.08
CA PHE A 572 -11.71 -29.41 -20.64
C PHE A 572 -11.59 -29.28 -22.16
N ALA A 573 -10.46 -29.72 -22.72
CA ALA A 573 -10.21 -29.67 -24.16
C ALA A 573 -10.01 -31.08 -24.71
N GLU A 574 -10.70 -31.42 -25.81
CA GLU A 574 -10.58 -32.69 -26.50
C GLU A 574 -10.16 -32.48 -27.95
N LEU A 575 -9.07 -33.13 -28.39
CA LEU A 575 -8.69 -33.19 -29.79
C LEU A 575 -9.60 -34.17 -30.53
N LYS A 576 -10.38 -33.65 -31.47
CA LYS A 576 -11.18 -34.44 -32.42
C LYS A 576 -10.50 -34.47 -33.78
N ASP A 577 -10.99 -35.34 -34.66
CA ASP A 577 -10.60 -35.41 -36.07
C ASP A 577 -9.08 -35.48 -36.30
N ASN A 578 -8.39 -36.32 -35.52
CA ASN A 578 -6.93 -36.50 -35.56
C ASN A 578 -6.13 -35.19 -35.37
N GLY A 579 -6.67 -34.25 -34.58
CA GLY A 579 -6.01 -32.98 -34.24
C GLY A 579 -6.34 -31.81 -35.17
N ASN A 580 -7.28 -31.99 -36.11
CA ASN A 580 -7.77 -30.88 -36.95
C ASN A 580 -8.89 -30.06 -36.29
N ARG A 581 -9.36 -30.48 -35.11
CA ARG A 581 -10.42 -29.82 -34.36
C ARG A 581 -10.14 -29.96 -32.86
N ILE A 582 -10.34 -28.88 -32.11
CA ILE A 582 -10.34 -28.89 -30.65
C ILE A 582 -11.77 -28.56 -30.22
N ASP A 583 -12.38 -29.48 -29.48
CA ASP A 583 -13.62 -29.20 -28.76
C ASP A 583 -13.27 -28.70 -27.36
N LEU A 584 -13.78 -27.53 -26.99
CA LEU A 584 -13.62 -26.94 -25.67
C LEU A 584 -14.94 -27.07 -24.90
N TYR A 585 -14.85 -27.48 -23.66
CA TYR A 585 -15.95 -27.58 -22.71
C TYR A 585 -15.56 -26.81 -21.46
N TRP A 586 -16.48 -26.05 -20.89
CA TRP A 586 -16.30 -25.42 -19.59
C TRP A 586 -17.49 -25.70 -18.68
N ASP A 587 -17.26 -25.66 -17.37
CA ASP A 587 -18.36 -25.67 -16.41
C ASP A 587 -19.11 -24.33 -16.40
N ASN A 588 -20.36 -24.35 -15.93
CA ASN A 588 -21.24 -23.18 -15.92
C ASN A 588 -21.13 -22.37 -14.61
N ARG A 589 -20.06 -22.54 -13.83
CA ARG A 589 -19.98 -21.99 -12.47
C ARG A 589 -19.91 -20.47 -12.48
N SER A 590 -19.27 -19.89 -13.49
CA SER A 590 -19.17 -18.44 -13.66
C SER A 590 -20.48 -17.80 -14.16
N GLU A 591 -21.43 -18.59 -14.68
CA GLU A 591 -22.72 -18.10 -15.19
C GLU A 591 -23.75 -17.80 -14.08
N PHE A 592 -23.48 -18.21 -12.84
CA PHE A 592 -24.36 -17.99 -11.67
C PHE A 592 -23.71 -17.09 -10.61
N SER A 593 -22.75 -16.27 -11.02
CA SER A 593 -21.99 -15.39 -10.13
C SER A 593 -22.80 -14.20 -9.66
N TYR A 594 -22.57 -13.77 -8.42
CA TYR A 594 -23.24 -12.62 -7.81
C TYR A 594 -22.22 -11.51 -7.49
N ASP A 595 -22.27 -10.40 -8.23
CA ASP A 595 -21.43 -9.21 -8.03
C ASP A 595 -22.17 -8.14 -7.20
N LEU A 596 -21.89 -8.10 -5.90
CA LEU A 596 -22.45 -7.11 -4.98
C LEU A 596 -22.06 -5.65 -5.28
N LYS A 597 -21.11 -5.40 -6.18
CA LYS A 597 -20.54 -4.07 -6.43
C LYS A 597 -21.00 -3.41 -7.71
N THR A 598 -21.52 -4.15 -8.70
CA THR A 598 -22.13 -3.56 -9.92
C THR A 598 -23.11 -2.45 -9.57
N VAL A 599 -23.93 -2.70 -8.55
CA VAL A 599 -24.74 -1.69 -7.87
C VAL A 599 -24.40 -1.71 -6.39
N SER A 600 -23.94 -0.58 -5.83
CA SER A 600 -23.58 -0.51 -4.39
C SER A 600 -24.81 -0.73 -3.49
N ALA A 601 -24.65 -1.51 -2.42
CA ALA A 601 -25.74 -1.77 -1.46
C ALA A 601 -26.27 -0.47 -0.83
N ALA A 602 -25.44 0.57 -0.74
CA ALA A 602 -25.82 1.87 -0.20
C ALA A 602 -26.88 2.61 -1.04
N VAL A 603 -26.96 2.32 -2.35
CA VAL A 603 -27.90 2.97 -3.28
C VAL A 603 -29.04 2.07 -3.74
N ILE A 604 -29.15 0.86 -3.16
CA ILE A 604 -30.24 -0.07 -3.44
C ILE A 604 -31.34 0.12 -2.40
N GLY A 605 -32.58 0.13 -2.86
CA GLY A 605 -33.73 0.15 -1.98
C GLY A 605 -34.90 0.94 -2.56
N TRP A 606 -35.93 1.08 -1.74
CA TRP A 606 -37.05 1.96 -2.02
C TRP A 606 -36.92 3.26 -1.21
N GLN A 607 -37.28 4.39 -1.80
CA GLN A 607 -37.31 5.71 -1.16
C GLN A 607 -38.64 6.45 -1.38
N ASN A 608 -38.87 7.46 -0.54
CA ASN A 608 -40.07 8.32 -0.54
C ASN A 608 -39.73 9.83 -0.58
N THR A 609 -38.53 10.21 -1.01
CA THR A 609 -38.04 11.59 -1.07
C THR A 609 -38.06 12.20 -2.47
N ASN A 610 -37.84 11.43 -3.53
CA ASN A 610 -37.77 11.93 -4.91
C ASN A 610 -38.59 11.06 -5.90
N PRO A 611 -39.73 11.54 -6.40
CA PRO A 611 -40.59 10.76 -7.31
C PRO A 611 -40.02 10.60 -8.73
N ALA A 612 -38.93 11.29 -9.07
CA ALA A 612 -38.31 11.19 -10.40
C ALA A 612 -37.29 10.04 -10.53
N LEU A 613 -36.99 9.33 -9.44
CA LEU A 613 -36.03 8.24 -9.43
C LEU A 613 -36.72 6.88 -9.61
N ASP A 614 -35.99 5.94 -10.20
CA ASP A 614 -36.38 4.53 -10.34
C ASP A 614 -36.76 3.91 -9.00
N SER A 615 -35.97 4.16 -7.96
CA SER A 615 -36.15 3.73 -6.57
C SER A 615 -37.37 4.31 -5.84
N TRP A 616 -38.23 5.08 -6.49
CA TRP A 616 -39.43 5.63 -5.88
C TRP A 616 -40.44 4.52 -5.53
N HIS A 617 -40.84 4.43 -4.26
CA HIS A 617 -41.66 3.30 -3.78
C HIS A 617 -43.01 3.08 -4.48
N LEU A 618 -43.62 4.12 -5.08
CA LEU A 618 -44.87 3.94 -5.83
C LEU A 618 -44.64 3.43 -7.27
N ASN A 619 -43.39 3.26 -7.69
CA ASN A 619 -43.06 2.59 -8.96
C ASN A 619 -43.17 1.06 -8.85
N TYR A 620 -43.31 0.50 -7.64
CA TYR A 620 -43.53 -0.93 -7.45
C TYR A 620 -44.85 -1.38 -8.10
N ASP A 621 -44.76 -2.36 -9.00
CA ASP A 621 -45.89 -3.03 -9.63
C ASP A 621 -45.86 -4.54 -9.33
N PRO A 622 -46.82 -5.09 -8.57
CA PRO A 622 -46.84 -6.52 -8.25
C PRO A 622 -46.99 -7.44 -9.47
N ALA A 623 -47.31 -6.91 -10.66
CA ALA A 623 -47.31 -7.67 -11.91
C ALA A 623 -45.91 -7.83 -12.54
N ILE A 624 -44.96 -6.96 -12.18
CA ILE A 624 -43.60 -6.91 -12.74
C ILE A 624 -42.56 -7.36 -11.69
N PHE A 625 -42.77 -6.98 -10.43
CA PHE A 625 -41.82 -7.20 -9.34
C PHE A 625 -42.21 -8.43 -8.52
N PRO A 626 -41.27 -9.37 -8.28
CA PRO A 626 -41.49 -10.47 -7.35
C PRO A 626 -41.90 -10.01 -5.93
N PRO A 627 -42.72 -10.78 -5.19
CA PRO A 627 -43.22 -10.39 -3.87
C PRO A 627 -42.14 -10.01 -2.84
N GLU A 628 -40.95 -10.62 -2.92
CA GLU A 628 -39.79 -10.38 -2.07
C GLU A 628 -39.20 -8.97 -2.21
N TYR A 629 -39.41 -8.28 -3.34
CA TYR A 629 -38.95 -6.90 -3.55
C TYR A 629 -40.02 -5.85 -3.21
N ASN A 630 -41.10 -6.24 -2.53
CA ASN A 630 -42.19 -5.33 -2.18
C ASN A 630 -41.74 -4.28 -1.14
N PRO A 631 -41.93 -2.96 -1.39
CA PRO A 631 -41.55 -1.90 -0.45
C PRO A 631 -42.25 -1.96 0.91
N ILE A 632 -43.42 -2.61 0.99
CA ILE A 632 -44.19 -2.78 2.24
C ILE A 632 -43.59 -3.89 3.12
N LEU A 633 -42.85 -4.82 2.52
CA LEU A 633 -42.20 -5.94 3.21
C LEU A 633 -40.72 -5.64 3.56
N ALA A 634 -40.16 -4.52 3.08
CA ALA A 634 -38.78 -4.12 3.37
C ALA A 634 -38.62 -3.58 4.79
N ASP A 635 -37.55 -3.99 5.49
CA ASP A 635 -37.28 -3.68 6.91
C ASP A 635 -37.16 -2.16 7.20
N SER A 636 -36.86 -1.34 6.20
CA SER A 636 -36.94 0.14 6.24
C SER A 636 -36.73 0.74 4.83
N MET A 637 -37.17 2.00 4.61
CA MET A 637 -36.87 2.73 3.36
C MET A 637 -35.43 3.28 3.38
N ASN A 638 -34.71 3.18 2.26
CA ASN A 638 -33.36 3.73 2.11
C ASN A 638 -33.42 5.11 1.44
N ALA A 639 -33.26 6.19 2.21
CA ALA A 639 -33.33 7.56 1.69
C ALA A 639 -32.29 7.90 0.61
N ASN A 640 -31.19 7.12 0.50
CA ASN A 640 -30.14 7.29 -0.50
C ASN A 640 -30.34 6.38 -1.74
N ALA A 641 -31.43 5.62 -1.80
CA ALA A 641 -31.64 4.68 -2.89
C ALA A 641 -31.78 5.40 -4.24
N LEU A 642 -31.00 4.94 -5.22
CA LEU A 642 -31.05 5.39 -6.62
C LEU A 642 -31.60 4.31 -7.55
N VAL A 643 -31.44 3.04 -7.18
CA VAL A 643 -31.85 1.87 -7.97
C VAL A 643 -32.81 1.00 -7.16
N ASN A 644 -33.91 0.56 -7.78
CA ASN A 644 -34.84 -0.34 -7.14
C ASN A 644 -34.20 -1.73 -6.87
N PRO A 645 -34.66 -2.47 -5.83
CA PRO A 645 -34.07 -3.75 -5.45
C PRO A 645 -34.07 -4.83 -6.55
N PHE A 646 -35.06 -4.86 -7.43
CA PHE A 646 -35.20 -5.92 -8.43
C PHE A 646 -34.32 -5.68 -9.66
N THR A 647 -34.23 -4.44 -10.14
CA THR A 647 -33.26 -4.06 -11.17
C THR A 647 -31.83 -4.22 -10.65
N ALA A 648 -31.57 -3.82 -9.40
CA ALA A 648 -30.27 -4.02 -8.80
C ALA A 648 -29.91 -5.52 -8.66
N ASP A 649 -30.88 -6.37 -8.30
CA ASP A 649 -30.67 -7.82 -8.26
C ASP A 649 -30.25 -8.37 -9.62
N ARG A 650 -30.95 -8.01 -10.70
CA ARG A 650 -30.59 -8.45 -12.06
C ARG A 650 -29.21 -7.95 -12.49
N LEU A 651 -28.91 -6.67 -12.26
CA LEU A 651 -27.60 -6.08 -12.56
C LEU A 651 -26.46 -6.77 -11.81
N ARG A 652 -26.68 -7.20 -10.57
CA ARG A 652 -25.69 -7.92 -9.76
C ARG A 652 -25.51 -9.39 -10.15
N HIS A 653 -26.42 -9.96 -10.94
CA HIS A 653 -26.31 -11.33 -11.44
C HIS A 653 -25.97 -11.38 -12.94
N ASP A 654 -25.49 -10.26 -13.50
CA ASP A 654 -25.27 -10.12 -14.93
C ASP A 654 -23.86 -10.61 -15.35
N PHE A 655 -23.79 -11.74 -16.05
CA PHE A 655 -22.55 -12.33 -16.57
C PHE A 655 -22.17 -11.76 -17.95
N GLN A 656 -20.93 -11.29 -18.13
CA GLN A 656 -20.56 -10.49 -19.31
C GLN A 656 -19.95 -11.29 -20.49
N GLY A 657 -19.29 -12.43 -20.27
CA GLY A 657 -18.73 -13.24 -21.37
C GLY A 657 -17.40 -13.96 -21.09
N TYR A 658 -16.89 -14.66 -22.10
CA TYR A 658 -15.62 -15.42 -22.09
C TYR A 658 -14.70 -15.01 -23.24
N THR A 659 -13.38 -15.13 -23.02
CA THR A 659 -12.36 -14.84 -24.03
C THR A 659 -11.29 -15.94 -24.02
N VAL A 660 -10.98 -16.52 -25.18
CA VAL A 660 -9.94 -17.53 -25.36
C VAL A 660 -8.75 -16.94 -26.10
N TRP A 661 -7.58 -17.05 -25.47
CA TRP A 661 -6.30 -16.65 -26.03
C TRP A 661 -5.48 -17.88 -26.41
N GLY A 662 -4.76 -17.78 -27.52
CA GLY A 662 -3.89 -18.83 -28.03
C GLY A 662 -2.52 -18.29 -28.37
N ARG A 663 -1.52 -19.18 -28.32
CA ARG A 663 -0.19 -18.86 -28.83
C ARG A 663 -0.18 -19.02 -30.34
N THR A 664 0.43 -18.06 -31.03
CA THR A 664 0.52 -17.99 -32.49
C THR A 664 1.28 -19.14 -33.14
N GLY A 665 2.13 -19.85 -32.39
CA GLY A 665 2.90 -21.00 -32.88
C GLY A 665 3.93 -20.66 -33.97
N SER A 666 4.27 -19.38 -34.17
CA SER A 666 5.11 -18.90 -35.27
C SER A 666 6.62 -18.97 -35.00
N GLY A 667 7.02 -19.16 -33.73
CA GLY A 667 8.41 -19.28 -33.32
C GLY A 667 9.21 -17.97 -33.29
N SER A 668 10.10 -17.87 -32.31
CA SER A 668 11.01 -16.77 -31.93
C SER A 668 10.40 -15.54 -31.24
N GLN A 669 9.12 -15.22 -31.45
CA GLN A 669 8.33 -14.34 -30.58
C GLN A 669 6.91 -14.92 -30.48
N GLU A 670 6.55 -15.44 -29.31
CA GLU A 670 5.21 -15.97 -29.06
C GLU A 670 4.33 -14.84 -28.53
N ASP A 671 3.54 -14.25 -29.42
CA ASP A 671 2.48 -13.35 -29.00
C ASP A 671 1.25 -14.18 -28.58
N TRP A 672 0.56 -13.72 -27.54
CA TRP A 672 -0.78 -14.20 -27.22
C TRP A 672 -1.75 -13.49 -28.17
N GLU A 673 -2.40 -14.27 -29.03
CA GLU A 673 -3.45 -13.76 -29.91
C GLU A 673 -4.82 -14.19 -29.39
N LEU A 674 -5.77 -13.28 -29.48
CA LEU A 674 -7.17 -13.60 -29.23
C LEU A 674 -7.62 -14.61 -30.28
N ILE A 675 -7.91 -15.85 -29.87
CA ILE A 675 -8.50 -16.85 -30.77
C ILE A 675 -9.96 -16.47 -31.01
N GLU A 676 -10.73 -16.36 -29.93
CA GLU A 676 -12.16 -16.11 -30.01
C GLU A 676 -12.71 -15.57 -28.69
N ARG A 677 -13.79 -14.80 -28.76
CA ARG A 677 -14.48 -14.16 -27.64
C ARG A 677 -15.98 -14.41 -27.78
N TRP A 678 -16.64 -14.76 -26.67
CA TRP A 678 -18.08 -15.02 -26.57
C TRP A 678 -18.66 -14.12 -25.50
N ASP A 679 -19.23 -13.00 -25.89
CA ASP A 679 -19.95 -12.12 -24.97
C ASP A 679 -21.41 -12.55 -24.81
N LYS A 680 -22.01 -12.19 -23.68
CA LYS A 680 -23.45 -12.32 -23.47
C LYS A 680 -24.20 -11.58 -24.59
N ILE A 681 -25.30 -12.17 -25.07
CA ILE A 681 -26.23 -11.44 -25.93
C ILE A 681 -27.18 -10.69 -25.01
N GLU A 682 -27.10 -9.37 -25.06
CA GLU A 682 -27.98 -8.53 -24.26
C GLU A 682 -29.42 -8.61 -24.74
N THR A 683 -30.32 -8.84 -23.79
CA THR A 683 -31.75 -8.78 -24.03
C THR A 683 -32.24 -7.34 -23.97
N ALA A 684 -33.45 -7.09 -24.48
CA ALA A 684 -34.08 -5.79 -24.33
C ALA A 684 -34.28 -5.39 -22.86
N LEU A 685 -34.34 -6.36 -21.94
CA LEU A 685 -34.44 -6.11 -20.51
C LEU A 685 -33.10 -5.62 -19.94
N ASP A 686 -31.98 -6.22 -20.35
CA ASP A 686 -30.64 -5.83 -19.90
C ASP A 686 -30.33 -4.37 -20.30
N HIS A 687 -30.58 -4.01 -21.55
CA HIS A 687 -30.45 -2.63 -22.01
C HIS A 687 -31.31 -1.62 -21.24
N ALA A 688 -32.48 -2.05 -20.76
CA ALA A 688 -33.34 -1.22 -19.93
C ALA A 688 -32.76 -1.07 -18.51
N ASP A 689 -32.21 -2.14 -17.95
CA ASP A 689 -31.60 -2.14 -16.62
C ASP A 689 -30.30 -1.32 -16.55
N TYR A 690 -29.53 -1.27 -17.64
CA TYR A 690 -28.34 -0.44 -17.71
C TYR A 690 -28.62 1.04 -17.52
N ASN A 691 -29.77 1.52 -17.99
CA ASN A 691 -30.08 2.95 -18.06
C ASN A 691 -30.95 3.39 -16.89
N VAL A 692 -30.35 3.61 -15.72
CA VAL A 692 -31.09 4.04 -14.52
C VAL A 692 -31.12 5.57 -14.40
N ASN A 693 -32.31 6.10 -14.09
CA ASN A 693 -32.54 7.55 -13.85
C ASN A 693 -32.18 8.47 -15.03
N ASN A 694 -32.22 8.01 -16.28
CA ASN A 694 -31.88 8.82 -17.47
C ASN A 694 -32.71 10.13 -17.60
N GLY A 695 -33.90 10.18 -16.98
CA GLY A 695 -34.72 11.39 -16.89
C GLY A 695 -34.20 12.47 -15.92
N VAL A 696 -33.15 12.18 -15.13
CA VAL A 696 -32.57 13.08 -14.12
C VAL A 696 -31.05 13.19 -14.36
N PRO A 697 -30.57 14.09 -15.25
CA PRO A 697 -29.20 14.07 -15.75
C PRO A 697 -28.08 14.10 -14.69
N ALA A 698 -28.31 14.74 -13.54
CA ALA A 698 -27.33 14.80 -12.44
C ALA A 698 -27.20 13.49 -11.65
N LEU A 699 -28.13 12.55 -11.82
CA LEU A 699 -28.23 11.27 -11.10
C LEU A 699 -28.43 10.09 -12.05
N ALA A 700 -28.29 10.30 -13.36
CA ALA A 700 -28.32 9.26 -14.38
C ALA A 700 -27.08 8.37 -14.22
N VAL A 701 -27.29 7.07 -14.23
CA VAL A 701 -26.23 6.07 -14.13
C VAL A 701 -26.42 5.08 -15.26
N ASP A 702 -25.35 4.85 -16.02
CA ASP A 702 -25.27 3.79 -17.02
C ASP A 702 -24.42 2.65 -16.46
N PHE A 703 -25.04 1.49 -16.25
CA PHE A 703 -24.37 0.28 -15.77
C PHE A 703 -23.88 -0.63 -16.90
N GLY A 704 -24.19 -0.33 -18.17
CA GLY A 704 -23.93 -1.23 -19.30
C GLY A 704 -22.47 -1.31 -19.74
N GLY A 705 -21.67 -0.27 -19.50
CA GLY A 705 -20.24 -0.30 -19.80
C GLY A 705 -19.92 -0.71 -21.26
N TYR A 706 -18.92 -1.58 -21.43
CA TYR A 706 -18.51 -2.12 -22.73
C TYR A 706 -19.18 -3.47 -23.01
N LEU A 707 -20.12 -3.49 -23.97
CA LEU A 707 -20.99 -4.65 -24.28
C LEU A 707 -20.35 -5.77 -25.14
N GLY A 708 -19.06 -5.67 -25.48
CA GLY A 708 -18.36 -6.74 -26.20
C GLY A 708 -18.70 -6.92 -27.70
N ILE A 709 -18.25 -8.03 -28.28
CA ILE A 709 -18.50 -8.51 -29.64
C ILE A 709 -19.52 -9.66 -29.58
N GLU A 710 -20.70 -9.42 -30.15
CA GLU A 710 -21.85 -10.33 -30.17
C GLU A 710 -21.56 -11.66 -30.89
N LYS A 711 -21.22 -12.70 -30.12
CA LYS A 711 -21.18 -14.09 -30.60
C LYS A 711 -22.05 -15.06 -29.81
N GLY A 712 -22.58 -14.65 -28.65
CA GLY A 712 -23.43 -15.45 -27.77
C GLY A 712 -22.71 -16.55 -27.02
N LEU A 713 -23.37 -17.10 -25.99
CA LEU A 713 -22.89 -18.30 -25.32
C LEU A 713 -22.98 -19.49 -26.30
N PRO A 714 -22.00 -20.40 -26.34
CA PRO A 714 -21.94 -21.48 -27.33
C PRO A 714 -22.99 -22.58 -27.13
N ASN A 715 -23.84 -22.47 -26.12
CA ASN A 715 -24.92 -23.40 -25.84
C ASN A 715 -26.29 -22.82 -26.21
N VAL A 716 -26.54 -22.58 -27.50
CA VAL A 716 -27.90 -22.42 -28.06
C VAL A 716 -28.30 -23.65 -28.86
#